data_AF-A0A9K3KL50-F1
#
_entry.id   AF-A0A9K3KL50-F1
#
_cell.length_a   1.000
_cell.length_b   1.000
_cell.length_c   1.000
_cell.angle_alpha   90.00
_cell.angle_beta   90.00
_cell.angle_gamma   90.00
#
_symmetry.space_group_name_H-M   'P 1'
#
loop_
_entity.id
_entity.type
_entity.pdbx_description
1 polymer ?
#
loop_
_entity_poly.entity_id
_entity_poly.type
_entity_poly.pdbx_seq_one_letter_code
_entity_poly.pdbx_strand_id
1 'polypeptide(L)'
;MIFQINAAFLLALAGANAKTLRKLQDDSRICSMTELSPLPDDTKLLLTTTLGGQQVIAAYEQYMGGEWIGSNTALLAEASDASASPDTVVEDGMSGDTDFPFMDMKVVATMGERSVCPDSLGEMLVGVPDGIGAYLLDDETVRVVFQSESYGPLVFESYGNFVNDGQSRMGGSHIQYIDYDRTLMSEFMDNDEPASSMVVGMGQVISTMCNLKGELIGPRNLSGPTTIGAHFSNTDADGNYVVAAPPAESDWFLQSLCSAHLEQKHQWGPNLGVEDDMFITNEEWMTYAPGTSFVGLSAHAVDLANSVDYALGVFTLGGFEKIVEINPEVEGYTMFAFSGYNGAFDGFEHTLDMRNSLFKRSDGQNYTWSNDIHPARIYIGVKGKMEDGSDAPADDFLARNGLRYGYIYGFAIDMSENGPTGGLWRDDFHRDAEKATNGAKVDGWWLKQPWQWDGQVRNFEYDGSWDYQDQPPYTGEGSGRENYAWWNGMGNDMAGCKTEHVSPDPRPSSGAAFIQGSTCGYFGHYYIEDVVGRFADLRDGQVAPNAFRGSYYVYQGELDVTEQIELGGKGQYVTGDATMNYDNPEDRITFEDIDGLEVLAAGDELYVIIQEDSGSQYGERAVLAHLEHDDDGEELTYYFLAMSGGALNTRMQAGVSVPKGTFTRATAHEFSGVVDLSAFFAKDDNGDFVLSGDDDGFAKRQADASVAINDKDILLVLQAHTQSSGILSAFQLDRGGQIYQLKPKLPEDA
;
A
#
# COMPACT_ATOMS: atom_id res chain seq x y z
N MET A 1 20.64 12.32 -28.85
CA MET A 1 21.08 13.08 -27.66
C MET A 1 20.88 14.56 -27.91
N ILE A 2 19.63 15.02 -27.81
CA ILE A 2 19.30 16.43 -27.66
C ILE A 2 19.19 16.64 -26.15
N PHE A 3 19.87 17.64 -25.61
CA PHE A 3 19.84 17.97 -24.19
C PHE A 3 18.38 18.24 -23.77
N GLN A 4 17.73 17.29 -23.10
CA GLN A 4 16.69 17.63 -22.14
C GLN A 4 17.41 18.34 -21.00
N ILE A 5 17.31 19.67 -20.97
CA ILE A 5 17.66 20.42 -19.76
C ILE A 5 16.58 20.05 -18.76
N ASN A 6 16.95 19.28 -17.74
CA ASN A 6 16.02 18.84 -16.71
C ASN A 6 15.35 20.08 -16.07
N ALA A 7 14.03 20.17 -16.17
CA ALA A 7 13.27 21.32 -15.67
C ALA A 7 13.38 21.44 -14.14
N ALA A 8 13.61 20.34 -13.43
CA ALA A 8 13.94 20.34 -12.01
C ALA A 8 15.29 21.05 -11.73
N PHE A 9 16.26 20.97 -12.65
CA PHE A 9 17.53 21.71 -12.53
C PHE A 9 17.32 23.23 -12.68
N LEU A 10 16.35 23.67 -13.48
CA LEU A 10 15.98 25.08 -13.63
C LEU A 10 15.23 25.61 -12.40
N LEU A 11 14.35 24.81 -11.78
CA LEU A 11 13.72 25.14 -10.49
C LEU A 11 14.73 25.14 -9.33
N ALA A 12 15.66 24.18 -9.29
CA ALA A 12 16.76 24.17 -8.33
C ALA A 12 17.68 25.40 -8.48
N LEU A 13 17.92 25.87 -9.72
CA LEU A 13 18.66 27.11 -9.99
C LEU A 13 17.88 28.38 -9.58
N ALA A 14 16.55 28.39 -9.69
CA ALA A 14 15.71 29.45 -9.13
C ALA A 14 15.71 29.42 -7.59
N GLY A 15 15.71 28.22 -7.00
CA GLY A 15 15.83 27.98 -5.55
C GLY A 15 17.22 28.28 -4.97
N ALA A 16 18.29 28.28 -5.78
CA ALA A 16 19.64 28.62 -5.32
C ALA A 16 19.77 30.06 -4.79
N ASN A 17 18.85 30.97 -5.15
CA ASN A 17 18.76 32.30 -4.56
C ASN A 17 18.16 32.30 -3.13
N ALA A 18 17.45 31.24 -2.72
CA ALA A 18 16.81 31.14 -1.41
C ALA A 18 17.80 30.88 -0.27
N LYS A 19 18.95 30.22 -0.52
CA LYS A 19 20.04 30.09 0.48
C LYS A 19 20.58 31.44 0.96
N THR A 20 20.40 32.51 0.17
CA THR A 20 20.82 33.88 0.53
C THR A 20 19.70 34.66 1.26
N LEU A 21 18.46 34.17 1.24
CA LEU A 21 17.27 34.75 1.88
C LEU A 21 16.98 34.20 3.29
N ARG A 22 17.84 33.32 3.82
CA ARG A 22 17.82 32.70 5.16
C ARG A 22 17.85 33.69 6.35
N LYS A 23 17.64 34.99 6.13
CA LYS A 23 17.84 36.08 7.10
C LYS A 23 16.58 36.89 7.42
N LEU A 24 15.43 36.46 6.92
CA LEU A 24 14.12 37.02 7.25
C LEU A 24 13.15 35.87 7.44
N GLN A 25 13.37 35.05 8.48
CA GLN A 25 12.35 34.10 8.93
C GLN A 25 11.45 34.84 9.91
N ASP A 26 10.17 34.89 9.53
CA ASP A 26 9.05 35.11 10.44
C ASP A 26 9.06 34.00 11.51
N ASP A 27 8.58 34.27 12.70
CA ASP A 27 8.52 33.31 13.82
C ASP A 27 7.49 32.17 13.57
N SER A 28 6.93 32.04 12.34
CA SER A 28 5.93 31.00 12.02
C SER A 28 6.58 29.68 11.63
N ARG A 29 6.19 28.61 12.31
CA ARG A 29 6.57 27.22 12.01
C ARG A 29 6.03 26.73 10.66
N ILE A 30 4.97 27.36 10.16
CA ILE A 30 4.31 27.04 8.88
C ILE A 30 5.21 27.42 7.70
N CYS A 31 5.36 26.48 6.76
CA CYS A 31 6.01 26.71 5.49
C CYS A 31 5.29 27.83 4.74
N SER A 32 6.00 28.94 4.52
CA SER A 32 5.43 30.13 3.88
C SER A 32 6.24 30.53 2.65
N MET A 33 5.53 31.11 1.68
CA MET A 33 6.05 31.35 0.33
C MET A 33 7.37 32.13 0.29
N THR A 34 8.24 31.66 -0.61
CA THR A 34 9.03 32.57 -1.44
C THR A 34 8.34 32.65 -2.81
N GLU A 35 7.80 33.81 -3.17
CA GLU A 35 7.16 34.00 -4.49
C GLU A 35 8.13 33.59 -5.61
N LEU A 36 7.64 32.75 -6.53
CA LEU A 36 8.40 32.43 -7.73
C LEU A 36 8.51 33.66 -8.63
N SER A 37 9.74 34.02 -8.98
CA SER A 37 9.97 35.08 -9.96
C SER A 37 9.64 34.59 -11.38
N PRO A 38 9.09 35.42 -12.26
CA PRO A 38 8.88 35.04 -13.66
C PRO A 38 10.17 34.54 -14.33
N LEU A 39 10.08 33.50 -15.16
CA LEU A 39 11.21 33.05 -15.98
C LEU A 39 11.71 34.22 -16.87
N PRO A 40 13.03 34.46 -16.94
CA PRO A 40 13.59 35.45 -17.86
C PRO A 40 13.21 35.19 -19.32
N ASP A 41 13.01 36.25 -20.11
CA ASP A 41 12.61 36.13 -21.52
C ASP A 41 13.57 35.26 -22.35
N ASP A 42 14.87 35.35 -22.08
CA ASP A 42 15.89 34.52 -22.75
C ASP A 42 15.74 33.03 -22.40
N THR A 43 15.38 32.71 -21.15
CA THR A 43 15.11 31.34 -20.71
C THR A 43 13.84 30.81 -21.36
N LYS A 44 12.77 31.63 -21.40
CA LYS A 44 11.53 31.27 -22.11
C LYS A 44 11.84 31.01 -23.59
N LEU A 45 12.59 31.89 -24.25
CA LEU A 45 12.98 31.73 -25.64
C LEU A 45 13.77 30.43 -25.87
N LEU A 46 14.73 30.11 -25.00
CA LEU A 46 15.47 28.85 -25.08
C LEU A 46 14.56 27.63 -24.93
N LEU A 47 13.68 27.63 -23.93
CA LEU A 47 12.72 26.55 -23.70
C LEU A 47 11.77 26.37 -24.90
N THR A 48 11.33 27.45 -25.56
CA THR A 48 10.50 27.29 -26.77
C THR A 48 11.20 26.58 -27.93
N THR A 49 12.54 26.40 -27.87
CA THR A 49 13.30 25.65 -28.89
C THR A 49 13.48 24.17 -28.54
N THR A 50 13.11 23.73 -27.32
CA THR A 50 13.23 22.34 -26.89
C THR A 50 11.89 21.61 -26.98
N LEU A 51 11.93 20.29 -27.17
CA LEU A 51 10.73 19.46 -27.07
C LEU A 51 10.14 19.60 -25.66
N GLY A 52 8.84 19.87 -25.56
CA GLY A 52 8.13 20.06 -24.28
C GLY A 52 8.39 21.39 -23.55
N GLY A 53 9.25 22.28 -24.05
CA GLY A 53 9.59 23.49 -23.29
C GLY A 53 8.45 24.50 -23.15
N GLN A 54 7.46 24.51 -24.04
CA GLN A 54 6.22 25.28 -23.84
C GLN A 54 5.38 24.74 -22.68
N GLN A 55 5.33 23.42 -22.49
CA GLN A 55 4.63 22.79 -21.36
C GLN A 55 5.33 23.15 -20.05
N VAL A 56 6.66 23.15 -20.03
CA VAL A 56 7.45 23.59 -18.86
C VAL A 56 7.18 25.06 -18.50
N ILE A 57 7.08 25.96 -19.49
CA ILE A 57 6.75 27.37 -19.23
C ILE A 57 5.35 27.48 -18.62
N ALA A 58 4.35 26.80 -19.20
CA ALA A 58 2.97 26.85 -18.71
C ALA A 58 2.85 26.28 -17.29
N ALA A 59 3.50 25.14 -17.03
CA ALA A 59 3.55 24.50 -15.71
C ALA A 59 4.23 25.39 -14.66
N TYR A 60 5.33 26.07 -15.03
CA TYR A 60 5.98 27.04 -14.15
C TYR A 60 5.06 28.24 -13.83
N GLU A 61 4.35 28.75 -14.83
CA GLU A 61 3.37 29.83 -14.64
C GLU A 61 2.19 29.38 -13.75
N GLN A 62 1.82 28.10 -13.79
CA GLN A 62 0.85 27.51 -12.87
C GLN A 62 1.37 27.48 -11.43
N TYR A 63 2.63 27.07 -11.20
CA TYR A 63 3.24 27.16 -9.86
C TYR A 63 3.32 28.59 -9.33
N MET A 64 3.57 29.58 -10.21
CA MET A 64 3.49 31.00 -9.82
C MET A 64 2.08 31.42 -9.38
N GLY A 65 1.06 30.72 -9.86
CA GLY A 65 -0.34 30.94 -9.52
C GLY A 65 -0.79 30.32 -8.19
N GLY A 66 0.03 29.47 -7.58
CA GLY A 66 -0.17 28.99 -6.21
C GLY A 66 -0.38 27.49 -6.00
N GLU A 67 0.21 26.63 -6.84
CA GLU A 67 0.15 25.17 -6.68
C GLU A 67 1.25 24.68 -5.71
N TRP A 68 1.06 24.89 -4.40
CA TRP A 68 1.93 24.35 -3.37
C TRP A 68 1.23 23.30 -2.52
N ILE A 69 1.98 22.52 -1.75
CA ILE A 69 1.43 21.38 -0.97
C ILE A 69 0.27 21.84 -0.08
N GLY A 70 -0.88 21.19 -0.24
CA GLY A 70 -2.12 21.44 0.48
C GLY A 70 -2.88 22.70 0.02
N SER A 71 -2.53 23.29 -1.13
CA SER A 71 -3.22 24.49 -1.64
C SER A 71 -4.53 24.16 -2.36
N ASN A 72 -4.59 23.00 -3.01
CA ASN A 72 -5.80 22.55 -3.70
C ASN A 72 -6.88 22.15 -2.70
N THR A 73 -8.09 22.64 -2.93
CA THR A 73 -9.30 22.28 -2.18
C THR A 73 -10.33 21.55 -3.04
N ALA A 74 -10.10 21.45 -4.35
CA ALA A 74 -10.97 20.73 -5.27
C ALA A 74 -10.82 19.21 -5.12
N LEU A 75 -11.94 18.49 -5.12
CA LEU A 75 -12.00 17.04 -4.92
C LEU A 75 -12.11 16.30 -6.27
N LEU A 76 -11.28 15.26 -6.43
CA LEU A 76 -11.43 14.27 -7.50
C LEU A 76 -12.55 13.29 -7.21
N ALA A 77 -12.69 12.84 -5.96
CA ALA A 77 -13.81 12.03 -5.50
C ALA A 77 -15.15 12.77 -5.69
N GLU A 78 -16.21 12.00 -5.95
CA GLU A 78 -17.57 12.45 -6.17
C GLU A 78 -18.56 11.66 -5.32
N ALA A 79 -19.59 12.34 -4.83
CA ALA A 79 -20.73 11.71 -4.18
C ALA A 79 -21.71 11.13 -5.23
N SER A 80 -21.78 11.69 -6.43
CA SER A 80 -22.59 11.23 -7.57
C SER A 80 -22.03 11.77 -8.87
N ASP A 81 -22.32 11.12 -9.99
CA ASP A 81 -21.86 11.55 -11.30
C ASP A 81 -22.49 12.91 -11.61
N ALA A 82 -21.71 13.84 -12.15
CA ALA A 82 -22.17 15.20 -12.45
C ALA A 82 -23.44 15.25 -13.33
N SER A 83 -23.72 14.23 -14.14
CA SER A 83 -24.96 14.14 -14.92
C SER A 83 -26.22 13.90 -14.07
N ALA A 84 -26.07 13.27 -12.90
CA ALA A 84 -27.14 13.02 -11.94
C ALA A 84 -27.31 14.18 -10.93
N SER A 85 -26.31 15.06 -10.83
CA SER A 85 -26.29 16.20 -9.91
C SER A 85 -26.42 17.54 -10.68
N PRO A 86 -27.65 18.07 -10.86
CA PRO A 86 -27.93 19.17 -11.79
C PRO A 86 -27.26 20.50 -11.44
N ASP A 87 -26.80 20.67 -10.20
CA ASP A 87 -26.10 21.87 -9.73
C ASP A 87 -24.57 21.74 -9.82
N THR A 88 -24.05 20.58 -10.21
CA THR A 88 -22.61 20.32 -10.33
C THR A 88 -22.01 21.01 -11.56
N VAL A 89 -20.92 21.75 -11.35
CA VAL A 89 -20.16 22.41 -12.42
C VAL A 89 -19.11 21.43 -12.96
N VAL A 90 -19.19 21.13 -14.25
CA VAL A 90 -18.17 20.33 -14.95
C VAL A 90 -17.13 21.26 -15.55
N GLU A 91 -16.11 21.60 -14.77
CA GLU A 91 -15.00 22.48 -15.16
C GLU A 91 -13.65 21.91 -14.66
N ASP A 92 -12.63 22.00 -15.50
CA ASP A 92 -11.27 21.54 -15.17
C ASP A 92 -10.69 22.34 -13.98
N GLY A 93 -10.09 21.63 -13.01
CA GLY A 93 -9.64 22.21 -11.74
C GLY A 93 -10.74 22.42 -10.68
N MET A 94 -11.97 21.95 -10.90
CA MET A 94 -13.08 22.09 -9.94
C MET A 94 -13.61 20.72 -9.46
N SER A 95 -14.19 20.72 -8.26
CA SER A 95 -14.88 19.54 -7.69
C SER A 95 -16.14 19.14 -8.48
N GLY A 96 -16.53 17.87 -8.35
CA GLY A 96 -17.83 17.37 -8.76
C GLY A 96 -18.90 17.59 -7.68
N ASP A 97 -19.83 16.64 -7.55
CA ASP A 97 -20.74 16.59 -6.39
C ASP A 97 -19.95 16.18 -5.14
N THR A 98 -19.91 17.02 -4.11
CA THR A 98 -19.15 16.79 -2.87
C THR A 98 -20.05 16.60 -1.65
N ASP A 99 -21.35 16.44 -1.86
CA ASP A 99 -22.33 16.23 -0.79
C ASP A 99 -22.38 14.73 -0.46
N PHE A 100 -21.31 14.23 0.16
CA PHE A 100 -21.15 12.82 0.52
C PHE A 100 -22.15 12.42 1.60
N PRO A 101 -22.80 11.25 1.49
CA PRO A 101 -23.92 10.88 2.36
C PRO A 101 -23.49 10.49 3.78
N PHE A 102 -22.32 9.86 3.92
CA PHE A 102 -21.87 9.22 5.16
C PHE A 102 -20.50 9.69 5.63
N MET A 103 -20.00 10.82 5.15
CA MET A 103 -18.75 11.43 5.63
C MET A 103 -18.64 12.92 5.30
N ASP A 104 -17.72 13.62 5.98
CA ASP A 104 -17.10 14.84 5.46
C ASP A 104 -15.71 14.53 4.91
N MET A 105 -15.27 15.24 3.88
CA MET A 105 -13.96 15.03 3.23
C MET A 105 -13.30 16.35 2.82
N LYS A 106 -12.00 16.49 3.10
CA LYS A 106 -11.15 17.60 2.66
C LYS A 106 -9.83 17.10 2.07
N VAL A 107 -9.28 17.85 1.12
CA VAL A 107 -7.96 17.57 0.50
C VAL A 107 -6.84 17.99 1.45
N VAL A 108 -5.90 17.08 1.66
CA VAL A 108 -4.68 17.29 2.48
C VAL A 108 -3.45 17.51 1.59
N ALA A 109 -3.39 16.83 0.45
CA ALA A 109 -2.35 17.02 -0.57
C ALA A 109 -2.84 16.58 -1.95
N THR A 110 -2.28 17.17 -3.00
CA THR A 110 -2.53 16.80 -4.40
C THR A 110 -1.22 16.55 -5.13
N MET A 111 -1.13 15.43 -5.85
CA MET A 111 0.08 15.06 -6.58
C MET A 111 0.37 16.06 -7.70
N GLY A 112 1.64 16.46 -7.81
CA GLY A 112 2.04 17.63 -8.60
C GLY A 112 2.21 18.93 -7.81
N GLU A 113 1.70 19.03 -6.58
CA GLU A 113 1.94 20.19 -5.73
C GLU A 113 3.42 20.31 -5.32
N ARG A 114 3.88 21.56 -5.17
CA ARG A 114 5.28 21.87 -4.89
C ARG A 114 5.49 22.29 -3.43
N SER A 115 6.58 21.86 -2.83
CA SER A 115 7.04 22.36 -1.53
C SER A 115 7.47 23.83 -1.62
N VAL A 116 7.00 24.58 -0.61
CA VAL A 116 7.46 25.94 -0.26
C VAL A 116 8.25 25.97 1.05
N CYS A 117 8.50 24.80 1.64
CA CYS A 117 9.30 24.68 2.85
C CYS A 117 10.78 25.06 2.55
N PRO A 118 11.48 25.75 3.46
CA PRO A 118 12.85 26.20 3.20
C PRO A 118 13.84 25.10 2.82
N ASP A 119 13.70 23.91 3.39
CA ASP A 119 14.66 22.81 3.21
C ASP A 119 14.35 21.92 2.01
N SER A 120 13.11 21.92 1.50
CA SER A 120 12.67 21.17 0.31
C SER A 120 12.09 22.07 -0.79
N LEU A 121 12.45 23.36 -0.79
CA LEU A 121 11.89 24.36 -1.70
C LEU A 121 12.02 23.93 -3.16
N GLY A 122 10.89 23.68 -3.84
CA GLY A 122 10.89 23.27 -5.23
C GLY A 122 10.72 21.77 -5.46
N GLU A 123 10.85 20.94 -4.44
CA GLU A 123 10.50 19.52 -4.52
C GLU A 123 8.98 19.35 -4.71
N MET A 124 8.57 18.24 -5.31
CA MET A 124 7.18 18.00 -5.72
C MET A 124 6.72 16.63 -5.24
N LEU A 125 5.41 16.46 -5.11
CA LEU A 125 4.79 15.16 -4.88
C LEU A 125 4.75 14.36 -6.20
N VAL A 126 5.15 13.08 -6.14
CA VAL A 126 5.43 12.21 -7.30
C VAL A 126 4.55 10.98 -7.28
N GLY A 127 4.08 10.54 -8.46
CA GLY A 127 3.38 9.27 -8.66
C GLY A 127 1.95 9.29 -8.15
N VAL A 128 1.20 8.23 -8.42
CA VAL A 128 -0.12 8.05 -7.82
C VAL A 128 0.07 7.62 -6.35
N PRO A 129 -0.63 8.22 -5.37
CA PRO A 129 -0.48 7.84 -3.97
C PRO A 129 -1.25 6.55 -3.70
N ASP A 130 -0.62 5.60 -3.00
CA ASP A 130 -1.23 4.29 -2.78
C ASP A 130 -1.10 3.87 -1.29
N GLY A 131 0.07 3.41 -0.84
CA GLY A 131 0.30 3.15 0.58
C GLY A 131 0.45 4.41 1.43
N ILE A 132 -0.16 4.46 2.62
CA ILE A 132 -0.08 5.61 3.56
C ILE A 132 0.12 5.17 5.02
N GLY A 133 0.75 6.02 5.82
CA GLY A 133 0.88 5.88 7.26
C GLY A 133 1.13 7.23 7.93
N ALA A 134 0.99 7.29 9.26
CA ALA A 134 1.23 8.52 10.02
C ALA A 134 1.75 8.24 11.43
N TYR A 135 2.58 9.14 11.95
CA TYR A 135 3.11 9.09 13.31
C TYR A 135 3.41 10.49 13.84
N LEU A 136 3.55 10.63 15.16
CA LEU A 136 4.02 11.87 15.77
C LEU A 136 5.55 11.93 15.64
N LEU A 137 6.06 12.93 14.91
CA LEU A 137 7.49 13.19 14.85
C LEU A 137 8.00 13.82 16.15
N ASP A 138 7.14 14.65 16.75
CA ASP A 138 7.27 15.26 18.06
C ASP A 138 5.87 15.63 18.57
N ASP A 139 5.78 16.20 19.78
CA ASP A 139 4.49 16.55 20.41
C ASP A 139 3.65 17.53 19.58
N GLU A 140 4.27 18.28 18.65
CA GLU A 140 3.60 19.30 17.88
C GLU A 140 3.43 18.95 16.39
N THR A 141 4.02 17.85 15.91
CA THR A 141 4.11 17.52 14.47
C THR A 141 3.55 16.15 14.15
N VAL A 142 2.51 16.10 13.30
CA VAL A 142 2.07 14.86 12.65
C VAL A 142 2.83 14.70 11.35
N ARG A 143 3.59 13.61 11.22
CA ARG A 143 4.20 13.23 9.94
C ARG A 143 3.30 12.24 9.23
N VAL A 144 2.87 12.58 8.03
CA VAL A 144 2.20 11.68 7.09
C VAL A 144 3.25 11.17 6.12
N VAL A 145 3.38 9.85 6.02
CA VAL A 145 4.26 9.16 5.06
C VAL A 145 3.36 8.48 4.04
N PHE A 146 3.69 8.63 2.76
CA PHE A 146 3.03 7.89 1.71
C PHE A 146 4.06 7.38 0.71
N GLN A 147 3.75 6.27 0.07
CA GLN A 147 4.47 5.79 -1.09
C GLN A 147 3.65 6.09 -2.35
N SER A 148 4.35 6.23 -3.46
CA SER A 148 3.72 6.34 -4.76
C SER A 148 3.93 5.14 -5.65
N GLU A 149 2.85 4.67 -6.26
CA GLU A 149 2.91 3.68 -7.32
C GLU A 149 3.44 4.37 -8.60
N SER A 150 4.50 3.81 -9.19
CA SER A 150 5.06 4.33 -10.43
C SER A 150 5.64 3.21 -11.27
N TYR A 151 5.39 3.30 -12.57
CA TYR A 151 5.72 2.20 -13.50
C TYR A 151 7.05 2.44 -14.23
N GLY A 152 7.82 3.42 -13.75
CA GLY A 152 9.15 3.76 -14.20
C GLY A 152 9.31 3.72 -15.74
N PRO A 153 10.37 3.09 -16.27
CA PRO A 153 10.63 3.05 -17.71
C PRO A 153 9.64 2.20 -18.51
N LEU A 154 8.76 1.44 -17.85
CA LEU A 154 7.75 0.61 -18.52
C LEU A 154 6.56 1.45 -18.99
N VAL A 155 6.27 2.58 -18.34
CA VAL A 155 5.19 3.51 -18.76
C VAL A 155 5.63 4.97 -18.72
N PHE A 156 5.83 5.56 -17.53
CA PHE A 156 6.25 6.95 -17.34
C PHE A 156 7.35 7.02 -16.29
N GLU A 157 8.53 7.52 -16.67
CA GLU A 157 9.62 7.72 -15.71
C GLU A 157 9.33 8.94 -14.83
N SER A 158 9.42 8.73 -13.52
CA SER A 158 9.55 9.79 -12.53
C SER A 158 10.99 10.34 -12.47
N TYR A 159 11.17 11.54 -11.93
CA TYR A 159 12.51 12.04 -11.66
C TYR A 159 13.19 11.18 -10.58
N GLY A 160 14.47 10.84 -10.77
CA GLY A 160 15.14 9.99 -9.79
C GLY A 160 15.54 10.69 -8.48
N ASN A 161 15.33 10.01 -7.35
CA ASN A 161 15.85 10.32 -6.02
C ASN A 161 17.31 9.85 -5.87
N PHE A 162 18.15 10.63 -5.20
CA PHE A 162 19.55 10.28 -4.95
C PHE A 162 19.67 9.55 -3.61
N VAL A 163 20.33 8.39 -3.62
CA VAL A 163 20.57 7.57 -2.43
C VAL A 163 22.05 7.33 -2.20
N ASN A 164 22.39 6.93 -0.96
CA ASN A 164 23.74 6.54 -0.57
C ASN A 164 24.78 7.64 -0.84
N ASP A 165 24.52 8.84 -0.31
CA ASP A 165 25.33 10.06 -0.53
C ASP A 165 25.43 10.48 -2.01
N GLY A 166 24.40 10.18 -2.79
CA GLY A 166 24.34 10.49 -4.23
C GLY A 166 25.18 9.58 -5.11
N GLN A 167 25.57 8.40 -4.61
CA GLN A 167 26.28 7.39 -5.40
C GLN A 167 25.40 6.70 -6.43
N SER A 168 24.10 6.60 -6.17
CA SER A 168 23.12 5.99 -7.06
C SER A 168 21.87 6.84 -7.16
N ARG A 169 21.17 6.75 -8.29
CA ARG A 169 19.89 7.40 -8.54
C ARG A 169 18.80 6.36 -8.77
N MET A 170 17.72 6.44 -7.97
CA MET A 170 16.53 5.58 -8.05
C MET A 170 15.38 6.36 -8.69
N GLY A 171 14.85 5.91 -9.83
CA GLY A 171 13.57 6.40 -10.37
C GLY A 171 12.40 5.50 -9.97
N GLY A 172 11.26 5.68 -10.63
CA GLY A 172 10.05 4.90 -10.37
C GLY A 172 9.34 5.40 -9.12
N SER A 173 8.94 4.49 -8.24
CA SER A 173 8.19 4.80 -7.02
C SER A 173 9.01 5.60 -6.01
N HIS A 174 8.35 6.49 -5.27
CA HIS A 174 8.94 7.30 -4.21
C HIS A 174 8.26 7.03 -2.88
N ILE A 175 8.98 7.24 -1.77
CA ILE A 175 8.38 7.32 -0.43
C ILE A 175 8.67 8.71 0.12
N GLN A 176 7.60 9.49 0.28
CA GLN A 176 7.66 10.89 0.66
C GLN A 176 6.94 11.11 2.00
N TYR A 177 7.28 12.20 2.67
CA TYR A 177 6.55 12.64 3.84
C TYR A 177 6.08 14.09 3.71
N ILE A 178 5.00 14.41 4.40
CA ILE A 178 4.52 15.76 4.66
C ILE A 178 4.32 15.89 6.16
N ASP A 179 4.89 16.94 6.74
CA ASP A 179 4.75 17.25 8.15
C ASP A 179 3.70 18.34 8.32
N TYR A 180 2.77 18.11 9.24
CA TYR A 180 1.69 19.02 9.59
C TYR A 180 1.79 19.46 11.05
N ASP A 181 1.43 20.72 11.30
CA ASP A 181 1.20 21.19 12.66
C ASP A 181 0.01 20.43 13.26
N ARG A 182 0.27 19.70 14.34
CA ARG A 182 -0.70 18.82 15.00
C ARG A 182 -1.94 19.56 15.48
N THR A 183 -1.78 20.77 16.02
CA THR A 183 -2.92 21.53 16.55
C THR A 183 -3.81 21.99 15.41
N LEU A 184 -3.22 22.55 14.35
CA LEU A 184 -3.98 23.00 13.19
C LEU A 184 -4.63 21.84 12.44
N MET A 185 -3.96 20.69 12.35
CA MET A 185 -4.52 19.48 11.74
C MET A 185 -5.71 18.93 12.55
N SER A 186 -5.65 18.98 13.88
CA SER A 186 -6.77 18.58 14.75
C SER A 186 -8.03 19.43 14.58
N GLU A 187 -7.89 20.65 14.06
CA GLU A 187 -8.98 21.60 13.83
C GLU A 187 -9.36 21.68 12.34
N PHE A 188 -8.64 20.95 11.46
CA PHE A 188 -8.72 21.12 10.01
C PHE A 188 -10.11 20.83 9.43
N MET A 189 -10.79 19.81 9.96
CA MET A 189 -12.13 19.43 9.51
C MET A 189 -13.22 20.40 10.00
N ASP A 190 -12.90 21.30 10.94
CA ASP A 190 -13.86 22.21 11.57
C ASP A 190 -13.76 23.66 11.02
N ASN A 191 -12.93 23.88 9.98
CA ASN A 191 -12.72 25.19 9.36
C ASN A 191 -12.57 25.11 7.83
N ASP A 192 -12.56 26.27 7.17
CA ASP A 192 -12.50 26.39 5.70
C ASP A 192 -11.07 26.65 5.15
N GLU A 193 -10.05 26.66 6.01
CA GLU A 193 -8.68 26.90 5.57
C GLU A 193 -8.16 25.69 4.76
N PRO A 194 -7.31 25.92 3.75
CA PRO A 194 -6.65 24.86 3.00
C PRO A 194 -5.54 24.20 3.84
N ALA A 195 -5.20 22.95 3.53
CA ALA A 195 -4.17 22.20 4.25
C ALA A 195 -2.78 22.88 4.21
N SER A 196 -2.52 23.72 3.20
CA SER A 196 -1.29 24.51 3.13
C SER A 196 -1.07 25.43 4.34
N SER A 197 -2.13 25.77 5.09
CA SER A 197 -2.03 26.55 6.32
C SER A 197 -1.41 25.79 7.50
N MET A 198 -1.31 24.46 7.42
CA MET A 198 -0.78 23.58 8.47
C MET A 198 0.52 22.87 8.07
N VAL A 199 1.03 23.02 6.85
CA VAL A 199 2.28 22.35 6.40
C VAL A 199 3.50 22.98 7.07
N VAL A 200 4.33 22.14 7.71
CA VAL A 200 5.58 22.54 8.38
C VAL A 200 6.82 21.86 7.81
N GLY A 201 6.67 20.83 6.97
CA GLY A 201 7.77 20.11 6.36
C GLY A 201 7.34 19.20 5.21
N MET A 202 8.31 18.82 4.37
CA MET A 202 8.16 17.83 3.31
C MET A 202 9.54 17.32 2.89
N GLY A 203 9.62 16.05 2.50
CA GLY A 203 10.82 15.50 1.86
C GLY A 203 10.67 14.06 1.38
N GLN A 204 11.78 13.47 0.95
CA GLN A 204 11.91 12.02 0.73
C GLN A 204 12.21 11.32 2.06
N VAL A 205 11.62 10.15 2.29
CA VAL A 205 11.93 9.33 3.47
C VAL A 205 13.27 8.61 3.27
N ILE A 206 13.54 8.10 2.06
CA ILE A 206 14.72 7.28 1.77
C ILE A 206 15.91 8.16 1.39
N SER A 207 16.98 8.06 2.18
CA SER A 207 18.30 8.66 1.88
C SER A 207 19.38 7.61 1.63
N THR A 208 19.21 6.42 2.22
CA THR A 208 20.12 5.29 2.13
C THR A 208 19.31 4.05 1.73
N MET A 209 19.88 3.19 0.88
CA MET A 209 19.21 1.99 0.40
C MET A 209 20.17 0.80 0.37
N CYS A 210 19.74 -0.31 0.98
CA CYS A 210 20.45 -1.58 1.06
C CYS A 210 19.75 -2.66 0.23
N ASN A 211 20.50 -3.44 -0.55
CA ASN A 211 19.97 -4.56 -1.31
C ASN A 211 19.82 -5.84 -0.47
N LEU A 212 19.32 -6.92 -1.09
CA LEU A 212 19.13 -8.24 -0.48
C LEU A 212 20.41 -8.89 0.09
N LYS A 213 21.61 -8.39 -0.24
CA LYS A 213 22.88 -8.84 0.36
C LYS A 213 23.29 -8.00 1.57
N GLY A 214 22.50 -6.99 1.94
CA GLY A 214 22.88 -5.96 2.92
C GLY A 214 23.93 -4.98 2.40
N GLU A 215 24.15 -4.91 1.09
CA GLU A 215 25.08 -3.95 0.47
C GLU A 215 24.36 -2.67 0.12
N LEU A 216 25.05 -1.53 0.26
CA LEU A 216 24.54 -0.26 -0.27
C LEU A 216 24.37 -0.35 -1.80
N ILE A 217 23.23 0.10 -2.29
CA ILE A 217 22.97 0.26 -3.72
C ILE A 217 23.98 1.22 -4.35
N GLY A 218 24.60 0.80 -5.45
CA GLY A 218 25.55 1.57 -6.24
C GLY A 218 25.08 1.80 -7.67
N PRO A 219 25.83 2.56 -8.48
CA PRO A 219 25.44 2.86 -9.86
C PRO A 219 25.45 1.61 -10.74
N ARG A 220 24.58 1.59 -11.76
CA ARG A 220 24.44 0.44 -12.66
C ARG A 220 25.64 0.33 -13.62
N ASN A 221 26.18 -0.88 -13.77
CA ASN A 221 27.17 -1.17 -14.82
C ASN A 221 26.47 -1.30 -16.18
N LEU A 222 26.63 -0.32 -17.06
CA LEU A 222 26.00 -0.32 -18.39
C LEU A 222 26.64 -1.29 -19.41
N SER A 223 27.73 -1.97 -19.05
CA SER A 223 28.51 -2.81 -19.96
C SER A 223 28.56 -4.29 -19.58
N GLY A 224 27.88 -4.68 -18.49
CA GLY A 224 27.88 -6.03 -17.96
C GLY A 224 27.20 -6.08 -16.59
N PRO A 225 27.38 -7.17 -15.81
CA PRO A 225 26.73 -7.31 -14.52
C PRO A 225 27.20 -6.26 -13.51
N THR A 226 26.28 -5.84 -12.64
CA THR A 226 26.58 -5.10 -11.41
C THR A 226 26.74 -6.10 -10.27
N THR A 227 27.97 -6.49 -9.95
CA THR A 227 28.21 -7.57 -8.98
C THR A 227 28.19 -7.13 -7.51
N ILE A 228 28.21 -5.81 -7.26
CA ILE A 228 28.14 -5.20 -5.91
C ILE A 228 27.15 -4.04 -6.00
N GLY A 229 26.23 -3.95 -5.05
CA GLY A 229 25.26 -2.84 -4.97
C GLY A 229 24.20 -2.83 -6.07
N ALA A 230 23.88 -3.99 -6.67
CA ALA A 230 22.74 -4.11 -7.57
C ALA A 230 21.41 -4.00 -6.82
N HIS A 231 20.42 -3.38 -7.45
CA HIS A 231 19.02 -3.47 -7.06
C HIS A 231 18.41 -4.71 -7.72
N PHE A 232 18.23 -5.78 -6.94
CA PHE A 232 17.98 -7.11 -7.48
C PHE A 232 16.60 -7.29 -8.14
N SER A 233 15.62 -6.44 -7.82
CA SER A 233 14.33 -6.42 -8.51
C SER A 233 14.46 -6.12 -10.01
N ASN A 234 15.55 -5.49 -10.42
CA ASN A 234 15.86 -5.19 -11.82
C ASN A 234 16.85 -6.17 -12.47
N THR A 235 17.36 -7.18 -11.73
CA THR A 235 18.46 -8.03 -12.18
C THR A 235 18.21 -9.53 -12.03
N ASP A 236 19.03 -10.33 -12.70
CA ASP A 236 19.28 -11.71 -12.27
C ASP A 236 20.24 -11.73 -11.05
N ALA A 237 20.46 -12.91 -10.47
CA ALA A 237 21.31 -13.09 -9.28
C ALA A 237 22.80 -12.77 -9.53
N ASP A 238 23.24 -12.80 -10.80
CA ASP A 238 24.59 -12.41 -11.22
C ASP A 238 24.73 -10.90 -11.38
N GLY A 239 23.63 -10.15 -11.30
CA GLY A 239 23.58 -8.69 -11.40
C GLY A 239 23.43 -8.17 -12.83
N ASN A 240 23.05 -9.00 -13.80
CA ASN A 240 22.71 -8.53 -15.15
C ASN A 240 21.35 -7.84 -15.11
N TYR A 241 21.23 -6.70 -15.77
CA TYR A 241 19.94 -6.03 -15.93
C TYR A 241 19.02 -6.82 -16.85
N VAL A 242 17.81 -7.15 -16.37
CA VAL A 242 16.88 -8.05 -17.07
C VAL A 242 15.48 -7.48 -17.30
N VAL A 243 15.20 -6.25 -16.87
CA VAL A 243 13.91 -5.59 -17.16
C VAL A 243 13.81 -5.26 -18.66
N ALA A 244 12.60 -5.34 -19.21
CA ALA A 244 12.33 -5.10 -20.63
C ALA A 244 12.71 -3.69 -21.13
N ALA A 245 12.69 -2.68 -20.27
CA ALA A 245 13.07 -1.31 -20.59
C ALA A 245 14.03 -0.71 -19.55
N PRO A 246 15.23 -0.23 -19.94
CA PRO A 246 16.15 0.43 -19.02
C PRO A 246 15.70 1.87 -18.71
N PRO A 247 15.90 2.38 -17.48
CA PRO A 247 15.67 3.79 -17.16
C PRO A 247 16.58 4.70 -17.99
N ALA A 248 16.05 5.84 -18.40
CA ALA A 248 16.73 6.82 -19.23
C ALA A 248 17.69 7.70 -18.43
N GLU A 249 17.32 8.06 -17.19
CA GLU A 249 18.10 8.98 -16.35
C GLU A 249 18.61 8.40 -15.03
N SER A 250 17.98 7.35 -14.51
CA SER A 250 18.31 6.72 -13.22
C SER A 250 19.20 5.49 -13.41
N ASP A 251 19.88 5.06 -12.34
CA ASP A 251 20.64 3.82 -12.33
C ASP A 251 19.71 2.60 -12.27
N TRP A 252 18.71 2.71 -11.40
CA TRP A 252 17.70 1.69 -11.11
C TRP A 252 16.33 2.37 -10.91
N PHE A 253 15.30 1.57 -10.69
CA PHE A 253 13.98 2.07 -10.34
C PHE A 253 13.27 1.09 -9.42
N LEU A 254 12.49 1.62 -8.48
CA LEU A 254 11.49 0.88 -7.73
C LEU A 254 10.22 0.82 -8.57
N GLN A 255 9.70 -0.37 -8.82
CA GLN A 255 8.53 -0.57 -9.67
C GLN A 255 7.32 -0.85 -8.82
N SER A 256 6.24 -0.09 -9.03
CA SER A 256 4.95 -0.27 -8.32
C SER A 256 5.15 -0.68 -6.89
N LEU A 257 5.63 0.26 -6.08
CA LEU A 257 5.37 0.12 -4.66
C LEU A 257 3.84 0.05 -4.53
N CYS A 258 3.31 -1.15 -4.28
CA CYS A 258 1.88 -1.37 -4.08
C CYS A 258 1.62 -1.41 -2.59
N SER A 259 0.66 -0.59 -2.15
CA SER A 259 0.28 -0.43 -0.76
C SER A 259 1.44 -0.16 0.21
N ALA A 260 1.10 0.00 1.48
CA ALA A 260 2.05 0.06 2.58
C ALA A 260 1.33 -0.05 3.92
N HIS A 261 2.10 -0.28 4.97
CA HIS A 261 1.65 -0.10 6.33
C HIS A 261 2.78 0.44 7.22
N LEU A 262 2.41 1.31 8.17
CA LEU A 262 3.35 1.84 9.15
C LEU A 262 3.29 0.98 10.41
N GLU A 263 4.40 0.29 10.68
CA GLU A 263 4.55 -0.51 11.89
C GLU A 263 5.24 0.33 12.95
N GLN A 264 4.51 0.66 14.01
CA GLN A 264 5.09 1.37 15.14
C GLN A 264 5.71 0.42 16.13
N LYS A 265 6.79 0.90 16.76
CA LYS A 265 7.45 0.22 17.86
C LYS A 265 6.43 -0.26 18.89
N HIS A 266 6.58 -1.52 19.30
CA HIS A 266 5.84 -2.14 20.39
C HIS A 266 4.31 -2.06 20.27
N GLN A 267 3.78 -1.97 19.05
CA GLN A 267 2.36 -1.64 18.84
C GLN A 267 1.34 -2.63 19.40
N TRP A 268 1.76 -3.84 19.78
CA TRP A 268 0.89 -4.89 20.30
C TRP A 268 0.92 -5.02 21.84
N GLY A 269 1.74 -4.20 22.50
CA GLY A 269 1.93 -4.23 23.94
C GLY A 269 3.40 -4.08 24.33
N PRO A 270 3.71 -3.96 25.63
CA PRO A 270 5.08 -3.79 26.09
C PRO A 270 6.01 -4.87 25.55
N ASN A 271 7.02 -4.47 24.77
CA ASN A 271 8.00 -5.35 24.07
C ASN A 271 7.41 -6.33 23.04
N LEU A 272 6.16 -6.16 22.61
CA LEU A 272 5.48 -7.00 21.62
C LEU A 272 5.42 -6.31 20.26
N GLY A 273 5.85 -7.02 19.21
CA GLY A 273 5.93 -6.49 17.85
C GLY A 273 7.32 -5.99 17.48
N VAL A 274 7.44 -5.09 16.51
CA VAL A 274 8.74 -4.51 16.09
C VAL A 274 9.36 -3.62 17.18
N GLU A 275 10.69 -3.47 17.15
CA GLU A 275 11.47 -2.65 18.09
C GLU A 275 11.67 -1.21 17.62
N ASP A 276 11.38 -0.92 16.35
CA ASP A 276 11.56 0.38 15.70
C ASP A 276 10.32 0.73 14.87
N ASP A 277 10.06 2.03 14.73
CA ASP A 277 9.08 2.51 13.75
C ASP A 277 9.60 2.29 12.34
N MET A 278 8.81 1.60 11.51
CA MET A 278 9.16 1.34 10.13
C MET A 278 7.96 1.48 9.21
N PHE A 279 8.24 1.81 7.96
CA PHE A 279 7.27 1.79 6.89
C PHE A 279 7.56 0.58 6.00
N ILE A 280 6.61 -0.34 5.90
CA ILE A 280 6.70 -1.54 5.09
C ILE A 280 5.90 -1.35 3.81
N THR A 281 6.52 -1.71 2.69
CA THR A 281 5.93 -1.67 1.34
C THR A 281 6.61 -2.74 0.48
N ASN A 282 6.18 -2.93 -0.76
CA ASN A 282 6.70 -3.97 -1.65
C ASN A 282 6.61 -3.55 -3.11
N GLU A 283 7.58 -3.99 -3.92
CA GLU A 283 7.40 -3.96 -5.37
C GLU A 283 6.43 -5.06 -5.78
N GLU A 284 5.41 -4.70 -6.56
CA GLU A 284 4.28 -5.60 -6.82
C GLU A 284 4.43 -6.37 -8.12
N TRP A 285 4.66 -5.70 -9.25
CA TRP A 285 4.72 -6.36 -10.56
C TRP A 285 5.92 -5.88 -11.40
N MET A 286 6.29 -6.64 -12.44
CA MET A 286 7.42 -6.28 -13.31
C MET A 286 7.36 -6.95 -14.68
N THR A 287 7.78 -6.21 -15.73
CA THR A 287 8.03 -6.79 -17.06
C THR A 287 9.50 -7.06 -17.29
N TYR A 288 9.87 -8.35 -17.32
CA TYR A 288 11.22 -8.78 -17.66
C TYR A 288 11.41 -9.05 -19.16
N ALA A 289 12.65 -8.98 -19.61
CA ALA A 289 13.03 -9.28 -20.98
C ALA A 289 12.79 -10.78 -21.27
N PRO A 290 12.20 -11.15 -22.43
CA PRO A 290 11.98 -12.55 -22.74
C PRO A 290 13.26 -13.38 -22.73
N GLY A 291 13.22 -14.55 -22.09
CA GLY A 291 14.35 -15.49 -22.08
C GLY A 291 15.39 -15.25 -21.01
N THR A 292 15.11 -14.41 -20.00
CA THR A 292 15.99 -14.17 -18.85
C THR A 292 15.42 -14.78 -17.57
N SER A 293 16.30 -15.26 -16.69
CA SER A 293 15.95 -15.44 -15.28
C SER A 293 16.04 -14.10 -14.54
N PHE A 294 15.38 -14.00 -13.39
CA PHE A 294 15.37 -12.81 -12.53
C PHE A 294 15.33 -13.23 -11.07
N VAL A 295 15.66 -12.33 -10.15
CA VAL A 295 15.63 -12.58 -8.70
C VAL A 295 14.21 -12.61 -8.14
N GLY A 296 13.34 -11.72 -8.62
CA GLY A 296 11.99 -11.51 -8.11
C GLY A 296 11.85 -10.11 -7.51
N LEU A 297 10.74 -9.84 -6.82
CA LEU A 297 10.43 -8.55 -6.19
C LEU A 297 10.46 -8.69 -4.69
N SER A 298 11.22 -7.83 -4.03
CA SER A 298 11.34 -7.82 -2.58
C SER A 298 10.32 -6.91 -1.92
N ALA A 299 9.94 -7.26 -0.69
CA ALA A 299 9.41 -6.28 0.25
C ALA A 299 10.54 -5.35 0.74
N HIS A 300 10.15 -4.21 1.31
CA HIS A 300 11.02 -3.16 1.78
C HIS A 300 10.64 -2.77 3.20
N ALA A 301 11.61 -2.75 4.12
CA ALA A 301 11.44 -2.16 5.45
C ALA A 301 12.26 -0.87 5.54
N VAL A 302 11.56 0.24 5.70
CA VAL A 302 12.17 1.57 5.80
C VAL A 302 12.30 1.97 7.27
N ASP A 303 13.53 2.03 7.77
CA ASP A 303 13.87 2.60 9.07
C ASP A 303 13.59 4.11 9.04
N LEU A 304 12.48 4.52 9.67
CA LEU A 304 12.02 5.91 9.65
C LEU A 304 12.93 6.84 10.43
N ALA A 305 13.61 6.34 11.46
CA ALA A 305 14.51 7.14 12.29
C ALA A 305 15.82 7.47 11.57
N ASN A 306 16.31 6.54 10.75
CA ASN A 306 17.61 6.68 10.06
C ASN A 306 17.49 6.91 8.55
N SER A 307 16.28 6.93 7.99
CA SER A 307 16.03 7.12 6.55
C SER A 307 16.73 6.07 5.68
N VAL A 308 16.68 4.81 6.12
CA VAL A 308 17.31 3.67 5.45
C VAL A 308 16.26 2.67 4.98
N ASP A 309 16.24 2.40 3.68
CA ASP A 309 15.45 1.33 3.09
C ASP A 309 16.26 0.02 2.99
N TYR A 310 15.67 -1.08 3.43
CA TYR A 310 16.21 -2.43 3.36
C TYR A 310 15.31 -3.34 2.54
N ALA A 311 15.83 -3.86 1.42
CA ALA A 311 15.18 -4.95 0.70
C ALA A 311 15.16 -6.25 1.54
N LEU A 312 14.00 -6.90 1.62
CA LEU A 312 13.75 -8.07 2.45
C LEU A 312 13.62 -9.35 1.62
N GLY A 313 14.35 -10.39 2.02
CA GLY A 313 14.18 -11.73 1.46
C GLY A 313 13.29 -12.65 2.30
N VAL A 314 12.98 -12.31 3.56
CA VAL A 314 12.34 -13.22 4.52
C VAL A 314 10.89 -13.59 4.18
N PHE A 315 10.21 -12.79 3.37
CA PHE A 315 8.83 -13.03 2.93
C PHE A 315 8.73 -13.87 1.66
N THR A 316 9.86 -14.24 1.03
CA THR A 316 10.02 -14.60 -0.38
C THR A 316 10.13 -13.39 -1.31
N LEU A 317 10.42 -13.64 -2.59
CA LEU A 317 10.65 -12.62 -3.62
C LEU A 317 9.53 -12.58 -4.66
N GLY A 318 8.32 -12.94 -4.25
CA GLY A 318 7.16 -13.06 -5.13
C GLY A 318 6.56 -11.74 -5.58
N GLY A 319 6.86 -10.62 -4.94
CA GLY A 319 5.98 -9.44 -4.97
C GLY A 319 4.70 -9.70 -4.17
N PHE A 320 4.20 -8.71 -3.45
CA PHE A 320 2.98 -8.84 -2.63
C PHE A 320 2.08 -7.65 -2.92
N GLU A 321 0.86 -7.67 -2.37
CA GLU A 321 -0.02 -6.49 -2.43
C GLU A 321 0.17 -5.68 -1.15
N LYS A 322 0.01 -6.32 0.01
CA LYS A 322 0.21 -5.69 1.31
C LYS A 322 0.81 -6.65 2.33
N ILE A 323 1.61 -6.08 3.24
CA ILE A 323 2.22 -6.74 4.38
C ILE A 323 1.90 -5.91 5.62
N VAL A 324 1.42 -6.55 6.68
CA VAL A 324 1.10 -5.89 7.95
C VAL A 324 1.62 -6.71 9.12
N GLU A 325 2.14 -6.04 10.15
CA GLU A 325 2.41 -6.71 11.42
C GLU A 325 1.09 -7.11 12.09
N ILE A 326 1.07 -8.25 12.75
CA ILE A 326 -0.02 -8.73 13.59
C ILE A 326 0.52 -9.07 14.98
N ASN A 327 -0.36 -9.11 15.97
CA ASN A 327 0.04 -9.35 17.36
C ASN A 327 0.81 -10.68 17.51
N PRO A 328 2.09 -10.67 17.92
CA PRO A 328 2.84 -11.91 18.07
C PRO A 328 2.51 -12.66 19.36
N GLU A 329 1.81 -12.04 20.31
CA GLU A 329 1.49 -12.52 21.67
C GLU A 329 2.68 -12.92 22.57
N VAL A 330 3.89 -13.05 22.02
CA VAL A 330 5.10 -13.46 22.72
C VAL A 330 6.27 -12.52 22.46
N GLU A 331 6.99 -12.16 23.52
CA GLU A 331 8.23 -11.38 23.41
C GLU A 331 9.32 -12.16 22.66
N GLY A 332 10.25 -11.44 22.03
CA GLY A 332 11.37 -12.03 21.27
C GLY A 332 11.01 -12.46 19.85
N TYR A 333 9.75 -12.29 19.44
CA TYR A 333 9.27 -12.59 18.09
C TYR A 333 8.48 -11.40 17.51
N THR A 334 8.37 -11.39 16.20
CA THR A 334 7.40 -10.59 15.44
C THR A 334 6.55 -11.53 14.60
N MET A 335 5.36 -11.09 14.21
CA MET A 335 4.48 -11.84 13.33
C MET A 335 3.92 -10.89 12.27
N PHE A 336 3.96 -11.28 11.01
CA PHE A 336 3.43 -10.51 9.90
C PHE A 336 2.42 -11.35 9.13
N ALA A 337 1.28 -10.76 8.79
CA ALA A 337 0.41 -11.27 7.74
C ALA A 337 0.78 -10.59 6.43
N PHE A 338 0.71 -11.32 5.33
CA PHE A 338 0.94 -10.76 4.01
C PHE A 338 0.04 -11.43 3.01
N SER A 339 -0.32 -10.69 1.97
CA SER A 339 -1.21 -11.16 0.92
C SER A 339 -0.73 -12.51 0.39
N GLY A 340 -1.64 -13.41 0.04
CA GLY A 340 -1.30 -14.67 -0.64
C GLY A 340 -0.89 -14.46 -2.10
N TYR A 341 -1.08 -13.28 -2.68
CA TYR A 341 -0.65 -13.00 -4.05
C TYR A 341 0.88 -12.97 -4.19
N ASN A 342 1.37 -13.41 -5.34
CA ASN A 342 2.75 -13.23 -5.76
C ASN A 342 2.80 -12.45 -7.06
N GLY A 343 3.03 -11.15 -6.99
CA GLY A 343 3.41 -10.24 -8.07
C GLY A 343 3.24 -10.64 -9.54
N ALA A 344 2.60 -9.77 -10.32
CA ALA A 344 2.40 -9.97 -11.74
C ALA A 344 3.73 -9.84 -12.53
N PHE A 345 4.34 -10.98 -12.83
CA PHE A 345 5.57 -11.04 -13.61
C PHE A 345 5.29 -11.31 -15.07
N ASP A 346 5.61 -10.37 -15.96
CA ASP A 346 5.66 -10.62 -17.40
C ASP A 346 7.03 -11.14 -17.84
N GLY A 347 7.05 -12.00 -18.87
CA GLY A 347 8.28 -12.64 -19.38
C GLY A 347 8.77 -13.81 -18.52
N PHE A 348 7.90 -14.36 -17.68
CA PHE A 348 8.18 -15.40 -16.70
C PHE A 348 8.48 -16.79 -17.29
N GLU A 349 8.18 -17.02 -18.58
CA GLU A 349 8.16 -18.37 -19.15
C GLU A 349 9.51 -19.07 -19.06
N HIS A 350 10.60 -18.32 -19.19
CA HIS A 350 11.95 -18.87 -19.02
C HIS A 350 12.19 -19.36 -17.60
N THR A 351 11.81 -18.57 -16.60
CA THR A 351 11.93 -18.94 -15.17
C THR A 351 11.09 -20.16 -14.85
N LEU A 352 9.86 -20.27 -15.39
CA LEU A 352 9.02 -21.45 -15.22
C LEU A 352 9.63 -22.71 -15.87
N ASP A 353 10.18 -22.59 -17.07
CA ASP A 353 10.90 -23.68 -17.73
C ASP A 353 12.11 -24.12 -16.91
N MET A 354 12.86 -23.17 -16.35
CA MET A 354 14.00 -23.45 -15.47
C MET A 354 13.57 -24.16 -14.20
N ARG A 355 12.52 -23.70 -13.50
CA ARG A 355 11.93 -24.37 -12.33
C ARG A 355 11.61 -25.83 -12.65
N ASN A 356 10.88 -26.08 -13.73
CA ASN A 356 10.48 -27.43 -14.14
C ASN A 356 11.61 -28.31 -14.66
N SER A 357 12.75 -27.72 -15.06
CA SER A 357 13.96 -28.47 -15.42
C SER A 357 14.76 -28.94 -14.21
N LEU A 358 14.69 -28.19 -13.11
CA LEU A 358 15.45 -28.43 -11.88
C LEU A 358 14.65 -29.24 -10.86
N PHE A 359 13.34 -29.03 -10.80
CA PHE A 359 12.45 -29.54 -9.77
C PHE A 359 11.20 -30.19 -10.36
N LYS A 360 10.57 -31.01 -9.52
CA LYS A 360 9.27 -31.63 -9.77
C LYS A 360 8.48 -31.62 -8.48
N ARG A 361 7.17 -31.39 -8.58
CA ARG A 361 6.26 -31.52 -7.44
C ARG A 361 6.30 -32.94 -6.88
N SER A 362 6.00 -33.05 -5.59
CA SER A 362 5.92 -34.30 -4.82
C SER A 362 4.93 -35.32 -5.41
N ASP A 363 3.90 -34.85 -6.12
CA ASP A 363 2.92 -35.68 -6.86
C ASP A 363 3.39 -36.08 -8.28
N GLY A 364 4.56 -35.60 -8.72
CA GLY A 364 5.14 -35.86 -10.03
C GLY A 364 4.73 -34.87 -11.14
N GLN A 365 3.84 -33.91 -10.87
CA GLN A 365 3.42 -32.90 -11.83
C GLN A 365 4.48 -31.80 -12.02
N ASN A 366 4.35 -31.05 -13.12
CA ASN A 366 5.12 -29.81 -13.30
C ASN A 366 4.50 -28.72 -12.41
N TYR A 367 5.32 -27.77 -11.99
CA TYR A 367 4.83 -26.50 -11.45
C TYR A 367 4.14 -25.70 -12.56
N THR A 368 3.09 -24.98 -12.20
CA THR A 368 2.51 -23.88 -12.97
C THR A 368 2.98 -22.54 -12.38
N TRP A 369 2.84 -21.45 -13.12
CA TRP A 369 3.21 -20.13 -12.61
C TRP A 369 2.50 -19.84 -11.29
N SER A 370 3.25 -19.30 -10.31
CA SER A 370 2.78 -19.23 -8.92
C SER A 370 1.84 -18.07 -8.62
N ASN A 371 1.76 -17.02 -9.46
CA ASN A 371 1.07 -15.73 -9.20
C ASN A 371 -0.10 -15.83 -8.19
N ASP A 372 -1.13 -16.59 -8.56
CA ASP A 372 -2.38 -16.68 -7.80
C ASP A 372 -2.64 -18.10 -7.26
N ILE A 373 -1.56 -18.81 -6.87
CA ILE A 373 -1.63 -20.17 -6.32
C ILE A 373 -1.07 -20.21 -4.90
N HIS A 374 -1.81 -19.60 -3.97
CA HIS A 374 -1.40 -19.50 -2.58
C HIS A 374 -2.57 -19.45 -1.62
N PRO A 375 -2.37 -19.94 -0.38
CA PRO A 375 -3.28 -19.69 0.72
C PRO A 375 -3.00 -18.31 1.33
N ALA A 376 -3.78 -17.92 2.35
CA ALA A 376 -3.33 -16.88 3.28
C ALA A 376 -2.01 -17.29 3.96
N ARG A 377 -1.14 -16.31 4.24
CA ARG A 377 0.23 -16.53 4.73
C ARG A 377 0.54 -15.68 5.96
N ILE A 378 1.39 -16.23 6.82
CA ILE A 378 2.00 -15.48 7.92
C ILE A 378 3.50 -15.76 7.99
N TYR A 379 4.26 -14.79 8.45
CA TYR A 379 5.68 -14.91 8.77
C TYR A 379 5.87 -14.76 10.28
N ILE A 380 6.73 -15.59 10.86
CA ILE A 380 7.16 -15.48 12.25
C ILE A 380 8.66 -15.24 12.28
N GLY A 381 9.06 -14.04 12.70
CA GLY A 381 10.43 -13.61 12.83
C GLY A 381 10.97 -13.78 14.24
N VAL A 382 12.23 -14.19 14.37
CA VAL A 382 12.95 -14.30 15.65
C VAL A 382 13.87 -13.10 15.80
N LYS A 383 13.65 -12.30 16.84
CA LYS A 383 14.44 -11.09 17.10
C LYS A 383 15.88 -11.43 17.48
N GLY A 384 16.81 -10.57 17.06
CA GLY A 384 18.23 -10.63 17.40
C GLY A 384 19.02 -11.76 16.73
N LYS A 385 18.53 -12.30 15.60
CA LYS A 385 19.15 -13.42 14.88
C LYS A 385 19.59 -13.02 13.47
N MET A 386 20.75 -13.54 13.06
CA MET A 386 21.20 -13.53 11.66
C MET A 386 20.51 -14.66 10.88
N GLU A 387 20.61 -14.65 9.55
CA GLU A 387 19.98 -15.61 8.63
C GLU A 387 20.38 -17.08 8.91
N ASP A 388 21.53 -17.31 9.54
CA ASP A 388 21.99 -18.66 9.94
C ASP A 388 21.52 -19.08 11.36
N GLY A 389 20.74 -18.24 12.03
CA GLY A 389 20.25 -18.43 13.40
C GLY A 389 21.26 -18.07 14.50
N SER A 390 22.44 -17.54 14.16
CA SER A 390 23.40 -17.01 15.13
C SER A 390 22.93 -15.68 15.73
N ASP A 391 23.49 -15.31 16.87
CA ASP A 391 23.17 -14.02 17.51
C ASP A 391 23.68 -12.86 16.65
N ALA A 392 22.80 -11.90 16.37
CA ALA A 392 23.13 -10.69 15.64
C ALA A 392 23.77 -9.62 16.55
N PRO A 393 24.52 -8.66 15.98
CA PRO A 393 24.86 -7.41 16.65
C PRO A 393 23.60 -6.68 17.13
N ALA A 394 23.67 -6.03 18.29
CA ALA A 394 22.51 -5.34 18.88
C ALA A 394 22.03 -4.14 18.06
N ASP A 395 22.89 -3.57 17.22
CA ASP A 395 22.62 -2.44 16.34
C ASP A 395 22.10 -2.84 14.94
N ASP A 396 21.95 -4.14 14.65
CA ASP A 396 21.40 -4.59 13.38
C ASP A 396 19.88 -4.40 13.35
N PHE A 397 19.42 -3.47 12.50
CA PHE A 397 18.00 -3.09 12.35
C PHE A 397 17.11 -4.26 11.95
N LEU A 398 17.48 -5.01 10.92
CA LEU A 398 16.66 -6.13 10.45
C LEU A 398 16.61 -7.24 11.51
N ALA A 399 17.74 -7.56 12.14
CA ALA A 399 17.78 -8.63 13.12
C ALA A 399 16.97 -8.30 14.36
N ARG A 400 17.10 -7.09 14.93
CA ARG A 400 16.36 -6.71 16.15
C ARG A 400 14.85 -6.66 15.93
N ASN A 401 14.42 -6.39 14.70
CA ASN A 401 13.02 -6.45 14.27
C ASN A 401 12.57 -7.84 13.78
N GLY A 402 13.42 -8.86 13.84
CA GLY A 402 13.06 -10.22 13.43
C GLY A 402 12.91 -10.41 11.91
N LEU A 403 13.48 -9.53 11.10
CA LEU A 403 13.38 -9.51 9.62
C LEU A 403 14.59 -10.15 8.91
N ARG A 404 15.42 -10.92 9.64
CA ARG A 404 16.51 -11.73 9.05
C ARG A 404 16.28 -13.23 9.15
N TYR A 405 15.64 -13.69 10.22
CA TYR A 405 15.54 -15.11 10.54
C TYR A 405 14.15 -15.43 11.05
N GLY A 406 13.46 -16.30 10.34
CA GLY A 406 12.10 -16.67 10.64
C GLY A 406 11.56 -17.70 9.67
N TYR A 407 10.27 -17.97 9.77
CA TYR A 407 9.61 -18.98 8.95
C TYR A 407 8.27 -18.48 8.48
N ILE A 408 7.94 -18.84 7.25
CA ILE A 408 6.62 -18.59 6.66
C ILE A 408 5.71 -19.80 6.93
N TYR A 409 4.43 -19.54 7.11
CA TYR A 409 3.37 -20.53 7.26
C TYR A 409 2.27 -20.24 6.23
N GLY A 410 1.58 -21.29 5.80
CA GLY A 410 0.34 -21.18 5.01
C GLY A 410 -0.87 -21.72 5.76
N PHE A 411 -2.06 -21.23 5.41
CA PHE A 411 -3.31 -21.80 5.92
C PHE A 411 -3.70 -23.07 5.13
N ALA A 412 -3.95 -24.16 5.85
CA ALA A 412 -4.32 -25.45 5.28
C ALA A 412 -5.56 -26.03 5.98
N ILE A 413 -6.43 -26.68 5.21
CA ILE A 413 -7.70 -27.25 5.70
C ILE A 413 -7.87 -28.70 5.25
N ASP A 414 -8.76 -29.44 5.92
CA ASP A 414 -9.18 -30.76 5.46
C ASP A 414 -10.04 -30.63 4.19
N MET A 415 -9.52 -31.05 3.04
CA MET A 415 -10.21 -30.96 1.75
C MET A 415 -11.06 -32.19 1.42
N SER A 416 -11.38 -33.04 2.41
CA SER A 416 -12.33 -34.15 2.21
C SER A 416 -13.78 -33.65 2.12
N GLU A 417 -14.67 -34.49 1.61
CA GLU A 417 -16.12 -34.20 1.52
C GLU A 417 -16.78 -33.87 2.89
N ASN A 418 -16.18 -34.34 4.00
CA ASN A 418 -16.64 -34.03 5.37
C ASN A 418 -15.82 -32.92 6.04
N GLY A 419 -14.88 -32.30 5.31
CA GLY A 419 -14.10 -31.17 5.77
C GLY A 419 -14.94 -29.88 5.86
N PRO A 420 -14.38 -28.79 6.40
CA PRO A 420 -15.12 -27.56 6.69
C PRO A 420 -15.76 -26.91 5.45
N THR A 421 -15.18 -27.09 4.26
CA THR A 421 -15.73 -26.54 3.00
C THR A 421 -16.48 -27.59 2.17
N GLY A 422 -16.52 -28.84 2.63
CA GLY A 422 -16.99 -29.99 1.84
C GLY A 422 -16.07 -30.32 0.65
N GLY A 423 -14.79 -29.96 0.73
CA GLY A 423 -13.78 -30.18 -0.31
C GLY A 423 -13.78 -29.12 -1.42
N LEU A 424 -14.41 -27.96 -1.19
CA LEU A 424 -14.33 -26.81 -2.08
C LEU A 424 -13.04 -26.02 -1.83
N TRP A 425 -12.38 -25.61 -2.92
CA TRP A 425 -11.31 -24.64 -2.89
C TRP A 425 -11.85 -23.26 -2.53
N ARG A 426 -10.96 -22.34 -2.15
CA ARG A 426 -11.35 -21.08 -1.51
C ARG A 426 -12.32 -20.27 -2.37
N ASP A 427 -12.07 -20.14 -3.67
CA ASP A 427 -12.91 -19.28 -4.52
C ASP A 427 -14.28 -19.93 -4.77
N ASP A 428 -14.32 -21.25 -5.01
CA ASP A 428 -15.58 -21.98 -5.18
C ASP A 428 -16.41 -22.05 -3.91
N PHE A 429 -15.77 -22.05 -2.73
CA PHE A 429 -16.46 -21.94 -1.44
C PHE A 429 -17.16 -20.59 -1.31
N HIS A 430 -16.48 -19.48 -1.66
CA HIS A 430 -17.05 -18.14 -1.52
C HIS A 430 -18.17 -17.81 -2.52
N ARG A 431 -18.29 -18.58 -3.60
CA ARG A 431 -19.43 -18.52 -4.54
C ARG A 431 -20.64 -19.36 -4.12
N ASP A 432 -20.51 -20.18 -3.06
CA ASP A 432 -21.59 -21.04 -2.58
C ASP A 432 -22.44 -20.29 -1.54
N ALA A 433 -23.59 -19.78 -1.99
CA ALA A 433 -24.54 -19.03 -1.16
C ALA A 433 -25.14 -19.85 0.01
N GLU A 434 -24.98 -21.17 0.03
CA GLU A 434 -25.39 -22.00 1.18
C GLU A 434 -24.27 -22.17 2.22
N LYS A 435 -23.05 -21.70 1.92
CA LYS A 435 -21.85 -21.94 2.75
C LYS A 435 -21.07 -20.70 3.14
N ALA A 436 -21.01 -19.68 2.28
CA ALA A 436 -20.17 -18.50 2.47
C ALA A 436 -20.97 -17.24 2.79
N THR A 437 -21.93 -17.37 3.71
CA THR A 437 -22.64 -16.26 4.33
C THR A 437 -21.85 -15.71 5.53
N ASN A 438 -22.20 -14.50 6.00
CA ASN A 438 -21.59 -13.93 7.19
C ASN A 438 -21.59 -14.92 8.38
N GLY A 439 -20.50 -14.96 9.13
CA GLY A 439 -20.29 -15.84 10.29
C GLY A 439 -19.93 -17.30 9.98
N ALA A 440 -19.95 -17.71 8.71
CA ALA A 440 -19.52 -19.05 8.33
C ALA A 440 -18.05 -19.31 8.71
N LYS A 441 -17.78 -20.47 9.31
CA LYS A 441 -16.46 -20.81 9.87
C LYS A 441 -15.76 -21.92 9.09
N VAL A 442 -14.48 -21.70 8.78
CA VAL A 442 -13.55 -22.69 8.24
C VAL A 442 -12.42 -22.97 9.23
N ASP A 443 -12.42 -24.17 9.81
CA ASP A 443 -11.35 -24.62 10.71
C ASP A 443 -10.13 -25.12 9.91
N GLY A 444 -8.92 -24.79 10.36
CA GLY A 444 -7.69 -25.16 9.68
C GLY A 444 -6.45 -25.16 10.56
N TRP A 445 -5.30 -25.17 9.90
CA TRP A 445 -3.99 -25.08 10.52
C TRP A 445 -3.08 -24.15 9.73
N TRP A 446 -2.32 -23.34 10.46
CA TRP A 446 -1.14 -22.65 9.93
C TRP A 446 0.04 -23.61 9.97
N LEU A 447 0.57 -24.01 8.81
CA LEU A 447 1.64 -25.01 8.71
C LEU A 447 2.93 -24.37 8.20
N LYS A 448 4.02 -24.61 8.93
CA LYS A 448 5.34 -24.04 8.62
C LYS A 448 5.90 -24.59 7.31
N GLN A 449 6.38 -23.71 6.45
CA GLN A 449 7.09 -24.07 5.22
C GLN A 449 8.52 -24.57 5.49
N PRO A 450 9.06 -25.49 4.67
CA PRO A 450 10.46 -25.89 4.77
C PRO A 450 11.42 -24.82 4.26
N TRP A 451 10.97 -23.99 3.32
CA TRP A 451 11.74 -22.88 2.80
C TRP A 451 12.00 -21.82 3.88
N GLN A 452 13.19 -21.24 3.85
CA GLN A 452 13.62 -20.15 4.71
C GLN A 452 14.66 -19.31 3.96
N TRP A 453 14.61 -17.99 4.14
CA TRP A 453 15.67 -17.10 3.67
C TRP A 453 17.00 -17.38 4.38
N ASP A 454 18.06 -17.61 3.60
CA ASP A 454 19.39 -17.96 4.09
C ASP A 454 20.46 -16.89 3.80
N GLY A 455 20.03 -15.69 3.42
CA GLY A 455 20.91 -14.58 3.06
C GLY A 455 21.55 -14.71 1.67
N GLN A 456 21.23 -15.74 0.89
CA GLN A 456 21.77 -15.91 -0.46
C GLN A 456 20.76 -15.49 -1.52
N VAL A 457 21.13 -14.48 -2.30
CA VAL A 457 20.36 -14.05 -3.48
C VAL A 457 20.45 -15.11 -4.57
N ARG A 458 19.29 -15.60 -5.02
CA ARG A 458 19.12 -16.57 -6.11
C ARG A 458 18.03 -16.07 -7.05
N ASN A 459 18.01 -16.64 -8.26
CA ASN A 459 16.90 -16.40 -9.17
C ASN A 459 15.61 -17.06 -8.66
N PHE A 460 14.48 -16.53 -9.12
CA PHE A 460 13.14 -16.85 -8.64
C PHE A 460 12.75 -18.31 -8.78
N GLU A 461 13.39 -19.10 -9.66
CA GLU A 461 13.13 -20.56 -9.74
C GLU A 461 13.51 -21.34 -8.45
N TYR A 462 14.24 -20.73 -7.51
CA TYR A 462 14.60 -21.29 -6.20
C TYR A 462 13.80 -20.71 -5.02
N ASP A 463 12.87 -19.81 -5.28
CA ASP A 463 12.13 -19.08 -4.26
C ASP A 463 11.09 -19.95 -3.53
N GLY A 464 10.63 -19.52 -2.34
CA GLY A 464 9.66 -20.25 -1.51
C GLY A 464 8.23 -20.20 -2.04
N SER A 465 7.96 -19.26 -2.96
CA SER A 465 6.69 -19.09 -3.67
C SER A 465 6.12 -20.39 -4.27
N TRP A 466 6.98 -21.29 -4.73
CA TRP A 466 6.55 -22.51 -5.40
C TRP A 466 6.02 -23.60 -4.46
N ASP A 467 6.30 -23.50 -3.15
CA ASP A 467 6.06 -24.59 -2.20
C ASP A 467 4.57 -24.80 -1.87
N TYR A 468 3.71 -23.83 -2.20
CA TYR A 468 2.26 -23.88 -1.98
C TYR A 468 1.49 -24.69 -3.03
N GLN A 469 2.18 -25.18 -4.06
CA GLN A 469 1.65 -26.16 -5.02
C GLN A 469 1.89 -27.61 -4.57
N ASP A 470 2.75 -27.81 -3.57
CA ASP A 470 3.07 -29.12 -3.01
C ASP A 470 2.19 -29.45 -1.80
N GLN A 471 2.20 -30.74 -1.41
CA GLN A 471 1.49 -31.18 -0.22
C GLN A 471 2.00 -30.43 1.03
N PRO A 472 1.11 -29.91 1.90
CA PRO A 472 1.55 -29.18 3.07
C PRO A 472 2.45 -30.02 4.00
N PRO A 473 3.51 -29.45 4.58
CA PRO A 473 4.34 -30.15 5.55
C PRO A 473 3.52 -30.66 6.74
N TYR A 474 3.99 -31.74 7.36
CA TYR A 474 3.33 -32.35 8.53
C TYR A 474 1.91 -32.90 8.25
N THR A 475 1.62 -33.20 6.98
CA THR A 475 0.42 -33.92 6.53
C THR A 475 0.82 -35.29 5.94
N GLY A 476 -0.16 -36.02 5.39
CA GLY A 476 0.06 -37.34 4.79
C GLY A 476 -0.16 -38.51 5.75
N GLU A 477 0.05 -39.74 5.26
CA GLU A 477 -0.34 -40.98 5.95
C GLU A 477 0.19 -41.08 7.39
N GLY A 478 -0.71 -41.14 8.37
CA GLY A 478 -0.37 -41.28 9.78
C GLY A 478 -0.12 -39.95 10.52
N SER A 479 -0.31 -38.80 9.85
CA SER A 479 -0.21 -37.48 10.48
C SER A 479 -1.45 -37.08 11.28
N GLY A 480 -2.61 -37.70 11.03
CA GLY A 480 -3.91 -37.19 11.47
C GLY A 480 -4.38 -35.96 10.68
N ARG A 481 -3.67 -35.61 9.60
CA ARG A 481 -3.97 -34.55 8.63
C ARG A 481 -3.79 -35.06 7.20
N GLU A 482 -4.18 -36.31 6.94
CA GLU A 482 -3.95 -37.00 5.67
C GLU A 482 -4.59 -36.29 4.47
N ASN A 483 -5.75 -35.66 4.68
CA ASN A 483 -6.55 -35.00 3.63
C ASN A 483 -6.31 -33.49 3.57
N TYR A 484 -5.30 -32.98 4.29
CA TYR A 484 -5.05 -31.54 4.34
C TYR A 484 -4.34 -31.05 3.09
N ALA A 485 -4.81 -29.92 2.56
CA ALA A 485 -4.14 -29.17 1.50
C ALA A 485 -4.10 -27.68 1.87
N TRP A 486 -3.19 -26.93 1.23
CA TRP A 486 -3.21 -25.47 1.29
C TRP A 486 -4.53 -24.96 0.76
N TRP A 487 -5.20 -24.04 1.44
CA TRP A 487 -6.50 -23.53 0.97
C TRP A 487 -6.32 -22.47 -0.12
N ASN A 488 -5.83 -22.94 -1.28
CA ASN A 488 -5.59 -22.14 -2.48
C ASN A 488 -6.91 -21.77 -3.18
N GLY A 489 -6.86 -20.77 -4.06
CA GLY A 489 -8.03 -20.25 -4.80
C GLY A 489 -8.73 -21.29 -5.66
N MET A 490 -8.00 -21.86 -6.63
CA MET A 490 -8.50 -22.86 -7.59
C MET A 490 -7.70 -24.18 -7.57
N GLY A 491 -7.09 -24.49 -6.42
CA GLY A 491 -6.23 -25.66 -6.24
C GLY A 491 -4.77 -25.39 -6.64
N ASN A 492 -4.02 -26.45 -6.99
CA ASN A 492 -2.56 -26.36 -7.13
C ASN A 492 -2.07 -26.19 -8.57
N ASP A 493 -2.97 -26.30 -9.54
CA ASP A 493 -2.62 -26.38 -10.98
C ASP A 493 -3.16 -25.18 -11.79
N MET A 494 -3.86 -24.25 -11.13
CA MET A 494 -4.55 -23.14 -11.76
C MET A 494 -4.58 -21.94 -10.82
N ALA A 495 -4.32 -20.76 -11.39
CA ALA A 495 -4.52 -19.48 -10.74
C ALA A 495 -5.99 -19.31 -10.32
N GLY A 496 -6.21 -18.85 -9.09
CA GLY A 496 -7.51 -18.40 -8.62
C GLY A 496 -7.58 -16.88 -8.52
N CYS A 497 -8.53 -16.40 -7.72
CA CYS A 497 -8.57 -14.99 -7.33
C CYS A 497 -7.31 -14.63 -6.54
N LYS A 498 -6.76 -13.45 -6.79
CA LYS A 498 -5.71 -12.89 -5.94
C LYS A 498 -6.28 -12.70 -4.53
N THR A 499 -5.51 -13.08 -3.52
CA THR A 499 -5.74 -12.56 -2.17
C THR A 499 -4.97 -11.26 -2.08
N GLU A 500 -5.72 -10.18 -1.87
CA GLU A 500 -5.31 -8.80 -2.09
C GLU A 500 -4.83 -8.15 -0.79
N HIS A 501 -5.49 -7.08 -0.37
CA HIS A 501 -5.16 -6.32 0.80
C HIS A 501 -5.45 -7.05 2.11
N VAL A 502 -4.55 -6.86 3.06
CA VAL A 502 -4.60 -7.40 4.41
C VAL A 502 -4.56 -6.27 5.44
N SER A 503 -5.34 -6.40 6.50
CA SER A 503 -5.35 -5.48 7.63
C SER A 503 -5.24 -6.26 8.93
N PRO A 504 -4.45 -5.81 9.91
CA PRO A 504 -4.44 -6.47 11.21
C PRO A 504 -5.79 -6.30 11.91
N ASP A 505 -6.14 -7.20 12.84
CA ASP A 505 -7.17 -6.89 13.84
C ASP A 505 -6.54 -5.94 14.88
N PRO A 506 -6.93 -4.67 14.93
CA PRO A 506 -6.28 -3.67 15.79
C PRO A 506 -6.62 -3.84 17.29
N ARG A 507 -7.58 -4.70 17.66
CA ARG A 507 -8.03 -4.82 19.05
C ARG A 507 -6.96 -5.50 19.90
N PRO A 508 -6.59 -4.94 21.07
CA PRO A 508 -5.64 -5.60 21.97
C PRO A 508 -6.09 -6.97 22.47
N SER A 509 -7.39 -7.24 22.47
CA SER A 509 -8.01 -8.47 22.99
C SER A 509 -8.10 -9.62 21.99
N SER A 510 -7.89 -9.38 20.70
CA SER A 510 -8.09 -10.38 19.63
C SER A 510 -6.99 -11.44 19.56
N GLY A 511 -5.81 -11.17 20.13
CA GLY A 511 -4.63 -12.01 19.95
C GLY A 511 -4.07 -11.88 18.53
N ALA A 512 -3.47 -12.95 18.00
CA ALA A 512 -2.96 -12.97 16.63
C ALA A 512 -4.09 -13.18 15.60
N ALA A 513 -4.49 -12.12 14.91
CA ALA A 513 -5.55 -12.15 13.90
C ALA A 513 -5.42 -11.06 12.83
N PHE A 514 -6.03 -11.29 11.66
CA PHE A 514 -6.07 -10.34 10.54
C PHE A 514 -7.25 -10.57 9.61
N ILE A 515 -7.61 -9.55 8.84
CA ILE A 515 -8.66 -9.56 7.83
C ILE A 515 -8.00 -9.49 6.44
N GLN A 516 -8.50 -10.27 5.49
CA GLN A 516 -7.91 -10.39 4.15
C GLN A 516 -9.02 -10.32 3.08
N GLY A 517 -8.83 -9.45 2.09
CA GLY A 517 -9.67 -9.33 0.90
C GLY A 517 -9.18 -10.15 -0.30
N SER A 518 -9.96 -10.11 -1.38
CA SER A 518 -9.64 -10.78 -2.65
C SER A 518 -10.16 -10.01 -3.86
N THR A 519 -9.59 -10.30 -5.04
CA THR A 519 -10.07 -9.74 -6.31
C THR A 519 -11.46 -10.19 -6.73
N CYS A 520 -11.93 -11.32 -6.19
CA CYS A 520 -13.29 -11.79 -6.47
C CYS A 520 -14.32 -11.21 -5.49
N GLY A 521 -13.98 -10.20 -4.70
CA GLY A 521 -14.93 -9.48 -3.87
C GLY A 521 -15.35 -10.14 -2.55
N TYR A 522 -14.75 -11.27 -2.17
CA TYR A 522 -14.95 -11.86 -0.85
C TYR A 522 -13.84 -11.42 0.12
N PHE A 523 -14.17 -11.39 1.42
CA PHE A 523 -13.22 -11.12 2.49
C PHE A 523 -13.64 -11.78 3.82
N GLY A 524 -12.68 -11.95 4.73
CA GLY A 524 -12.94 -12.55 6.03
C GLY A 524 -11.77 -12.49 7.00
N HIS A 525 -12.01 -13.02 8.19
CA HIS A 525 -11.17 -12.87 9.37
C HIS A 525 -10.42 -14.17 9.72
N TYR A 526 -9.10 -14.12 9.68
CA TYR A 526 -8.21 -15.19 10.07
C TYR A 526 -7.72 -15.06 11.52
N TYR A 527 -7.74 -16.16 12.26
CA TYR A 527 -7.19 -16.28 13.60
C TYR A 527 -6.03 -17.29 13.65
N ILE A 528 -5.01 -16.97 14.43
CA ILE A 528 -3.92 -17.88 14.81
C ILE A 528 -4.13 -18.25 16.28
N GLU A 529 -4.50 -19.50 16.54
CA GLU A 529 -4.95 -19.90 17.87
C GLU A 529 -3.80 -20.44 18.75
N ASP A 530 -3.88 -20.16 20.05
CA ASP A 530 -3.01 -20.72 21.10
C ASP A 530 -1.52 -20.38 20.91
N VAL A 531 -1.20 -19.17 20.42
CA VAL A 531 0.18 -18.75 20.12
C VAL A 531 1.09 -18.91 21.34
N VAL A 532 0.71 -18.34 22.48
CA VAL A 532 1.48 -18.43 23.73
C VAL A 532 1.75 -19.88 24.15
N GLY A 533 0.73 -20.74 24.08
CA GLY A 533 0.86 -22.16 24.43
C GLY A 533 1.82 -22.90 23.49
N ARG A 534 1.75 -22.62 22.19
CA ARG A 534 2.63 -23.25 21.19
C ARG A 534 4.09 -22.86 21.36
N PHE A 535 4.37 -21.62 21.75
CA PHE A 535 5.74 -21.19 22.07
C PHE A 535 6.24 -21.77 23.40
N ALA A 536 5.37 -21.93 24.40
CA ALA A 536 5.73 -22.58 25.66
C ALA A 536 6.11 -24.07 25.50
N ASP A 537 5.57 -24.73 24.46
CA ASP A 537 5.79 -26.15 24.15
C ASP A 537 6.98 -26.43 23.21
N LEU A 538 7.78 -25.41 22.87
CA LEU A 538 8.97 -25.60 22.03
C LEU A 538 9.94 -26.62 22.65
N ARG A 539 10.35 -27.60 21.85
CA ARG A 539 11.33 -28.61 22.27
C ARG A 539 12.75 -28.08 22.12
N ASP A 540 13.71 -28.71 22.82
CA ASP A 540 15.13 -28.40 22.69
C ASP A 540 15.57 -28.34 21.21
N GLY A 541 16.08 -27.18 20.80
CA GLY A 541 16.55 -26.91 19.44
C GLY A 541 15.48 -26.41 18.46
N GLN A 542 14.21 -26.30 18.86
CA GLN A 542 13.18 -25.58 18.10
C GLN A 542 13.17 -24.11 18.48
N VAL A 543 13.11 -23.26 17.46
CA VAL A 543 13.06 -21.79 17.59
C VAL A 543 11.72 -21.20 17.14
N ALA A 544 10.86 -22.01 16.53
CA ALA A 544 9.49 -21.66 16.19
C ALA A 544 8.62 -22.94 16.11
N PRO A 545 7.30 -22.85 16.39
CA PRO A 545 6.40 -23.98 16.27
C PRO A 545 6.39 -24.58 14.85
N ASN A 546 5.90 -25.82 14.70
CA ASN A 546 5.72 -26.40 13.35
C ASN A 546 4.33 -26.09 12.78
N ALA A 547 3.36 -25.82 13.66
CA ALA A 547 1.99 -25.55 13.28
C ALA A 547 1.22 -24.83 14.39
N PHE A 548 0.24 -24.02 14.00
CA PHE A 548 -0.78 -23.44 14.86
C PHE A 548 -2.15 -23.89 14.39
N ARG A 549 -3.11 -24.02 15.32
CA ARG A 549 -4.51 -24.09 14.89
C ARG A 549 -4.90 -22.73 14.32
N GLY A 550 -5.85 -22.72 13.41
CA GLY A 550 -6.41 -21.49 12.92
C GLY A 550 -7.86 -21.66 12.53
N SER A 551 -8.54 -20.54 12.45
CA SER A 551 -9.91 -20.44 11.97
C SER A 551 -10.03 -19.26 11.04
N TYR A 552 -10.92 -19.39 10.07
CA TYR A 552 -11.35 -18.31 9.18
C TYR A 552 -12.85 -18.12 9.34
N TYR A 553 -13.28 -16.86 9.47
CA TYR A 553 -14.68 -16.47 9.49
C TYR A 553 -14.98 -15.62 8.26
N VAL A 554 -16.07 -15.95 7.56
CA VAL A 554 -16.56 -15.16 6.43
C VAL A 554 -17.23 -13.90 6.97
N TYR A 555 -16.84 -12.74 6.43
CA TYR A 555 -17.65 -11.52 6.53
C TYR A 555 -18.56 -11.39 5.31
N GLN A 556 -18.00 -11.63 4.12
CA GLN A 556 -18.73 -11.51 2.86
C GLN A 556 -18.18 -12.53 1.85
N GLY A 557 -19.07 -13.33 1.25
CA GLY A 557 -18.76 -14.16 0.08
C GLY A 557 -18.81 -13.38 -1.24
N GLU A 558 -18.47 -14.03 -2.35
CA GLU A 558 -18.70 -13.51 -3.72
C GLU A 558 -20.20 -13.65 -4.03
N LEU A 559 -21.01 -12.88 -3.32
CA LEU A 559 -22.47 -12.94 -3.27
C LEU A 559 -23.06 -11.54 -3.47
N ASP A 560 -24.35 -11.48 -3.83
CA ASP A 560 -25.06 -10.22 -4.09
C ASP A 560 -25.06 -9.31 -2.86
N VAL A 561 -24.47 -8.11 -3.00
CA VAL A 561 -24.40 -7.07 -1.96
C VAL A 561 -25.31 -5.87 -2.28
N THR A 562 -26.08 -5.90 -3.36
CA THR A 562 -26.84 -4.73 -3.83
C THR A 562 -27.86 -4.24 -2.80
N GLU A 563 -28.51 -5.15 -2.06
CA GLU A 563 -29.43 -4.81 -0.97
C GLU A 563 -28.72 -4.45 0.36
N GLN A 564 -27.41 -4.67 0.45
CA GLN A 564 -26.57 -4.37 1.61
C GLN A 564 -25.92 -2.97 1.54
N ILE A 565 -25.87 -2.36 0.35
CA ILE A 565 -25.24 -1.04 0.15
C ILE A 565 -26.26 0.08 0.35
N GLU A 566 -26.05 0.86 1.41
CA GLU A 566 -26.76 2.10 1.68
C GLU A 566 -26.11 3.26 0.92
N LEU A 567 -26.91 3.94 0.09
CA LEU A 567 -26.46 5.05 -0.75
C LEU A 567 -26.72 6.44 -0.15
N GLY A 568 -27.59 6.54 0.86
CA GLY A 568 -27.94 7.83 1.48
C GLY A 568 -28.50 8.89 0.51
N GLY A 569 -29.04 8.47 -0.65
CA GLY A 569 -29.54 9.37 -1.71
C GLY A 569 -28.48 9.85 -2.71
N LYS A 570 -27.25 9.34 -2.63
CA LYS A 570 -26.10 9.62 -3.51
C LYS A 570 -25.66 8.33 -4.25
N GLY A 571 -24.50 8.31 -4.89
CA GLY A 571 -24.02 7.18 -5.69
C GLY A 571 -24.64 7.04 -7.08
N GLN A 572 -25.26 8.07 -7.64
CA GLN A 572 -26.00 7.96 -8.91
C GLN A 572 -25.05 8.09 -10.11
N TYR A 573 -25.21 7.20 -11.10
CA TYR A 573 -24.51 7.25 -12.37
C TYR A 573 -25.40 7.82 -13.49
N VAL A 574 -24.83 7.99 -14.70
CA VAL A 574 -25.60 8.31 -15.91
C VAL A 574 -26.71 7.26 -16.14
N THR A 575 -26.41 6.00 -15.83
CA THR A 575 -27.33 4.86 -15.87
C THR A 575 -27.07 3.97 -14.67
N GLY A 576 -28.04 3.91 -13.74
CA GLY A 576 -27.93 3.11 -12.52
C GLY A 576 -27.26 3.84 -11.35
N ASP A 577 -26.75 3.09 -10.38
CA ASP A 577 -26.18 3.60 -9.14
C ASP A 577 -25.11 2.67 -8.54
N ALA A 578 -24.41 3.16 -7.52
CA ALA A 578 -23.27 2.51 -6.87
C ALA A 578 -23.61 1.29 -6.00
N THR A 579 -24.85 0.79 -5.99
CA THR A 579 -25.14 -0.53 -5.41
C THR A 579 -24.53 -1.66 -6.24
N MET A 580 -24.25 -1.43 -7.52
CA MET A 580 -23.52 -2.34 -8.40
C MET A 580 -22.14 -1.79 -8.76
N ASN A 581 -21.21 -2.68 -9.08
CA ASN A 581 -19.96 -2.34 -9.74
C ASN A 581 -20.13 -2.49 -11.26
N TYR A 582 -19.83 -1.43 -12.03
CA TYR A 582 -19.98 -1.44 -13.49
C TYR A 582 -18.65 -1.68 -14.18
N ASP A 583 -18.17 -2.92 -14.11
CA ASP A 583 -16.95 -3.36 -14.76
C ASP A 583 -17.20 -3.85 -16.22
N ASN A 584 -16.15 -3.90 -17.03
CA ASN A 584 -16.16 -4.40 -18.39
C ASN A 584 -15.28 -5.67 -18.50
N PRO A 585 -15.86 -6.82 -18.92
CA PRO A 585 -17.04 -6.90 -19.79
C PRO A 585 -18.39 -7.11 -19.10
N GLU A 586 -18.43 -7.32 -17.79
CA GLU A 586 -19.65 -7.70 -17.07
C GLU A 586 -19.81 -6.91 -15.78
N ASP A 587 -20.91 -6.16 -15.67
CA ASP A 587 -21.33 -5.53 -14.42
C ASP A 587 -21.48 -6.58 -13.30
N ARG A 588 -21.10 -6.22 -12.07
CA ARG A 588 -21.14 -7.07 -10.88
C ARG A 588 -22.14 -6.57 -9.85
N ILE A 589 -22.82 -7.53 -9.22
CA ILE A 589 -23.68 -7.32 -8.04
C ILE A 589 -22.96 -7.62 -6.73
N THR A 590 -21.67 -7.97 -6.82
CA THR A 590 -20.76 -8.25 -5.71
C THR A 590 -19.80 -7.07 -5.55
N PHE A 591 -18.89 -7.13 -4.58
CA PHE A 591 -17.63 -6.40 -4.71
C PHE A 591 -16.79 -7.02 -5.84
N GLU A 592 -15.89 -6.26 -6.43
CA GLU A 592 -14.90 -6.71 -7.41
C GLU A 592 -13.57 -6.01 -7.09
N ASP A 593 -12.46 -6.74 -7.18
CA ASP A 593 -11.11 -6.19 -7.01
C ASP A 593 -10.98 -5.36 -5.72
N ILE A 594 -11.22 -5.99 -4.55
CA ILE A 594 -10.97 -5.34 -3.25
C ILE A 594 -9.46 -5.14 -3.10
N ASP A 595 -9.00 -4.04 -3.68
CA ASP A 595 -7.61 -3.61 -3.75
C ASP A 595 -7.29 -2.52 -2.73
N GLY A 596 -8.18 -2.34 -1.76
CA GLY A 596 -7.86 -1.60 -0.55
C GLY A 596 -8.77 -2.02 0.59
N LEU A 597 -8.13 -2.35 1.72
CA LEU A 597 -8.82 -2.83 2.91
C LEU A 597 -8.04 -2.42 4.16
N GLU A 598 -8.71 -1.70 5.05
CA GLU A 598 -8.17 -1.32 6.35
C GLU A 598 -9.25 -1.41 7.44
N VAL A 599 -8.86 -1.94 8.59
CA VAL A 599 -9.74 -2.18 9.73
C VAL A 599 -9.40 -1.21 10.86
N LEU A 600 -10.44 -0.53 11.35
CA LEU A 600 -10.38 0.47 12.39
C LEU A 600 -11.08 -0.06 13.65
N ALA A 601 -10.51 0.21 14.84
CA ALA A 601 -11.17 -0.06 16.12
C ALA A 601 -11.91 1.18 16.64
N ALA A 602 -13.13 1.00 17.13
CA ALA A 602 -13.84 1.98 17.94
C ALA A 602 -14.47 1.27 19.15
N GLY A 603 -13.78 1.30 20.27
CA GLY A 603 -14.04 0.45 21.43
C GLY A 603 -13.59 -0.98 21.18
N ASP A 604 -14.48 -1.94 21.46
CA ASP A 604 -14.29 -3.37 21.13
C ASP A 604 -14.83 -3.72 19.73
N GLU A 605 -15.46 -2.75 19.06
CA GLU A 605 -16.04 -2.88 17.72
C GLU A 605 -15.00 -2.67 16.63
N LEU A 606 -15.21 -3.32 15.49
CA LEU A 606 -14.39 -3.20 14.30
C LEU A 606 -15.20 -2.58 13.16
N TYR A 607 -14.54 -1.75 12.37
CA TYR A 607 -15.08 -1.18 11.13
C TYR A 607 -14.08 -1.41 10.02
N VAL A 608 -14.54 -1.60 8.80
CA VAL A 608 -13.70 -1.72 7.61
C VAL A 608 -14.00 -0.61 6.62
N ILE A 609 -12.96 -0.06 6.01
CA ILE A 609 -13.08 0.70 4.78
C ILE A 609 -12.62 -0.22 3.64
N ILE A 610 -13.50 -0.43 2.67
CA ILE A 610 -13.26 -1.25 1.48
C ILE A 610 -13.15 -0.32 0.28
N GLN A 611 -12.16 -0.56 -0.55
CA GLN A 611 -11.84 0.20 -1.75
C GLN A 611 -11.70 -0.80 -2.90
N GLU A 612 -12.32 -0.49 -4.03
CA GLU A 612 -12.25 -1.33 -5.24
C GLU A 612 -11.27 -0.74 -6.27
N ASP A 613 -10.58 -1.61 -7.01
CA ASP A 613 -9.82 -1.32 -8.24
C ASP A 613 -10.31 -2.19 -9.41
N SER A 614 -11.60 -2.13 -9.67
CA SER A 614 -12.22 -3.00 -10.68
C SER A 614 -12.03 -2.54 -12.12
N GLY A 615 -11.58 -1.30 -12.33
CA GLY A 615 -11.67 -0.66 -13.64
C GLY A 615 -13.07 -0.14 -13.99
N SER A 616 -13.93 0.06 -12.98
CA SER A 616 -15.32 0.51 -13.08
C SER A 616 -15.49 1.66 -14.07
N GLN A 617 -16.42 1.46 -15.00
CA GLN A 617 -16.69 2.38 -16.09
C GLN A 617 -17.23 3.73 -15.59
N TYR A 618 -17.89 3.76 -14.44
CA TYR A 618 -18.47 4.98 -13.87
C TYR A 618 -17.75 5.49 -12.61
N GLY A 619 -16.71 4.78 -12.19
CA GLY A 619 -15.82 5.13 -11.10
C GLY A 619 -15.76 4.07 -10.02
N GLU A 620 -14.57 3.88 -9.46
CA GLU A 620 -14.33 2.96 -8.34
C GLU A 620 -15.07 3.43 -7.09
N ARG A 621 -15.47 2.49 -6.24
CA ARG A 621 -16.24 2.75 -5.03
C ARG A 621 -15.34 2.64 -3.80
N ALA A 622 -15.61 3.49 -2.81
CA ALA A 622 -15.17 3.29 -1.43
C ALA A 622 -16.41 3.15 -0.54
N VAL A 623 -16.41 2.14 0.34
CA VAL A 623 -17.51 1.87 1.28
C VAL A 623 -16.99 1.62 2.69
N LEU A 624 -17.83 1.84 3.69
CA LEU A 624 -17.53 1.57 5.11
C LEU A 624 -18.55 0.60 5.68
N ALA A 625 -18.13 -0.39 6.46
CA ALA A 625 -19.03 -1.25 7.23
C ALA A 625 -18.58 -1.45 8.68
N HIS A 626 -19.55 -1.64 9.58
CA HIS A 626 -19.31 -2.26 10.88
C HIS A 626 -19.13 -3.77 10.67
N LEU A 627 -18.14 -4.35 11.35
CA LEU A 627 -17.76 -5.75 11.19
C LEU A 627 -18.25 -6.60 12.37
N GLU A 628 -19.10 -7.55 12.06
CA GLU A 628 -19.48 -8.65 12.93
C GLU A 628 -19.53 -9.95 12.12
N HIS A 629 -19.21 -11.08 12.75
CA HIS A 629 -19.25 -12.40 12.12
C HIS A 629 -19.97 -13.41 13.02
N ASP A 630 -20.96 -12.94 13.77
CA ASP A 630 -21.84 -13.81 14.53
C ASP A 630 -22.70 -14.64 13.57
N ASP A 631 -22.83 -15.95 13.84
CA ASP A 631 -23.69 -16.87 13.07
C ASP A 631 -25.15 -16.74 13.54
N ASP A 632 -25.72 -15.55 13.33
CA ASP A 632 -27.11 -15.22 13.68
C ASP A 632 -28.04 -15.08 12.48
N GLY A 633 -27.47 -15.10 11.27
CA GLY A 633 -28.19 -15.05 9.99
C GLY A 633 -28.42 -13.63 9.46
N GLU A 634 -27.80 -12.62 10.06
CA GLU A 634 -27.78 -11.25 9.56
C GLU A 634 -26.51 -10.98 8.71
N GLU A 635 -26.69 -10.27 7.61
CA GLU A 635 -25.60 -9.86 6.71
C GLU A 635 -25.17 -8.43 7.04
N LEU A 636 -23.98 -8.03 6.58
CA LEU A 636 -23.42 -6.71 6.85
C LEU A 636 -24.20 -5.60 6.12
N THR A 637 -24.09 -4.37 6.65
CA THR A 637 -24.53 -3.16 5.95
C THR A 637 -23.30 -2.35 5.53
N TYR A 638 -23.26 -1.93 4.27
CA TYR A 638 -22.18 -1.13 3.70
C TYR A 638 -22.67 0.29 3.40
N TYR A 639 -21.96 1.29 3.88
CA TYR A 639 -22.24 2.69 3.67
C TYR A 639 -21.36 3.25 2.55
N PHE A 640 -21.99 3.68 1.45
CA PHE A 640 -21.27 4.27 0.31
C PHE A 640 -20.61 5.60 0.67
N LEU A 641 -19.27 5.64 0.63
CA LEU A 641 -18.52 6.86 0.94
C LEU A 641 -18.44 7.78 -0.28
N ALA A 642 -17.83 7.30 -1.36
CA ALA A 642 -17.56 8.07 -2.56
C ALA A 642 -17.27 7.18 -3.77
N MET A 643 -17.23 7.80 -4.95
CA MET A 643 -16.71 7.19 -6.17
C MET A 643 -15.72 8.10 -6.89
N SER A 644 -14.86 7.56 -7.75
CA SER A 644 -13.98 8.39 -8.59
C SER A 644 -13.54 7.72 -9.89
N GLY A 645 -13.30 8.53 -10.92
CA GLY A 645 -12.79 8.04 -12.20
C GLY A 645 -13.85 7.37 -13.08
N GLY A 646 -13.39 6.57 -14.04
CA GLY A 646 -14.22 5.80 -14.96
C GLY A 646 -14.27 6.38 -16.37
N ALA A 647 -14.16 5.51 -17.38
CA ALA A 647 -14.15 5.92 -18.79
C ALA A 647 -15.49 6.52 -19.27
N LEU A 648 -16.58 6.24 -18.57
CA LEU A 648 -17.94 6.71 -18.85
C LEU A 648 -18.45 7.75 -17.85
N ASN A 649 -17.68 8.07 -16.80
CA ASN A 649 -17.99 9.16 -15.89
C ASN A 649 -17.98 10.52 -16.62
N THR A 650 -18.99 11.35 -16.35
CA THR A 650 -19.21 12.61 -17.08
C THR A 650 -18.06 13.61 -16.93
N ARG A 651 -17.43 13.71 -15.76
CA ARG A 651 -16.28 14.60 -15.54
C ARG A 651 -15.04 14.11 -16.28
N MET A 652 -14.81 12.80 -16.26
CA MET A 652 -13.68 12.20 -16.98
C MET A 652 -13.82 12.36 -18.50
N GLN A 653 -15.04 12.19 -19.04
CA GLN A 653 -15.32 12.45 -20.45
C GLN A 653 -15.15 13.92 -20.85
N ALA A 654 -15.41 14.84 -19.92
CA ALA A 654 -15.20 16.27 -20.12
C ALA A 654 -13.73 16.72 -19.98
N GLY A 655 -12.83 15.82 -19.58
CA GLY A 655 -11.41 16.12 -19.40
C GLY A 655 -11.12 16.92 -18.13
N VAL A 656 -11.94 16.77 -17.09
CA VAL A 656 -11.73 17.42 -15.80
C VAL A 656 -10.60 16.73 -15.03
N SER A 657 -9.69 17.52 -14.48
CA SER A 657 -8.57 17.06 -13.67
C SER A 657 -8.26 18.04 -12.54
N VAL A 658 -7.54 17.56 -11.52
CA VAL A 658 -7.01 18.38 -10.42
C VAL A 658 -5.58 17.89 -10.13
N PRO A 659 -4.54 18.72 -10.35
CA PRO A 659 -4.59 20.13 -10.73
C PRO A 659 -5.07 20.33 -12.18
N LYS A 660 -5.56 21.53 -12.52
CA LYS A 660 -6.08 21.78 -13.87
C LYS A 660 -5.03 21.50 -14.96
N GLY A 661 -5.47 21.01 -16.11
CA GLY A 661 -4.64 20.73 -17.28
C GLY A 661 -3.76 19.48 -17.19
N THR A 662 -3.97 18.63 -16.18
CA THR A 662 -3.23 17.35 -16.03
C THR A 662 -3.94 16.16 -16.69
N PHE A 663 -5.20 16.31 -17.09
CA PHE A 663 -5.95 15.27 -17.80
C PHE A 663 -5.23 14.76 -19.05
N THR A 664 -5.21 13.45 -19.22
CA THR A 664 -4.64 12.74 -20.38
C THR A 664 -5.68 11.87 -21.08
N ARG A 665 -6.45 11.08 -20.33
CA ARG A 665 -7.47 10.16 -20.87
C ARG A 665 -8.52 9.82 -19.81
N ALA A 666 -9.74 9.51 -20.23
CA ALA A 666 -10.76 8.95 -19.35
C ALA A 666 -10.48 7.46 -19.11
N THR A 667 -10.39 7.07 -17.84
CA THR A 667 -10.10 5.71 -17.34
C THR A 667 -10.46 5.65 -15.86
N ALA A 668 -10.42 4.47 -15.24
CA ALA A 668 -10.60 4.29 -13.81
C ALA A 668 -9.58 5.08 -12.97
N HIS A 669 -10.00 5.41 -11.75
CA HIS A 669 -9.13 5.80 -10.64
C HIS A 669 -8.99 4.58 -9.73
N GLU A 670 -8.39 4.74 -8.56
CA GLU A 670 -8.37 3.71 -7.52
C GLU A 670 -8.31 4.42 -6.17
N PHE A 671 -9.15 4.00 -5.22
CA PHE A 671 -8.94 4.37 -3.83
C PHE A 671 -7.98 3.36 -3.22
N SER A 672 -7.00 3.84 -2.45
CA SER A 672 -6.11 2.96 -1.71
C SER A 672 -5.79 3.61 -0.36
N GLY A 673 -5.07 2.90 0.50
CA GLY A 673 -4.37 3.41 1.68
C GLY A 673 -5.25 4.14 2.72
N VAL A 674 -5.29 3.60 3.94
CA VAL A 674 -6.02 4.23 5.05
C VAL A 674 -5.14 4.30 6.28
N VAL A 675 -5.24 5.41 7.02
CA VAL A 675 -4.64 5.49 8.37
C VAL A 675 -5.51 6.30 9.32
N ASP A 676 -5.66 5.81 10.55
CA ASP A 676 -6.35 6.49 11.65
C ASP A 676 -5.44 7.53 12.32
N LEU A 677 -5.87 8.79 12.35
CA LEU A 677 -5.17 9.90 13.02
C LEU A 677 -5.77 10.21 14.40
N SER A 678 -6.87 9.57 14.77
CA SER A 678 -7.71 9.98 15.89
C SER A 678 -6.95 10.05 17.22
N ALA A 679 -6.07 9.09 17.49
CA ALA A 679 -5.22 9.11 18.67
C ALA A 679 -4.33 10.36 18.78
N PHE A 680 -3.89 10.92 17.66
CA PHE A 680 -3.06 12.11 17.65
C PHE A 680 -3.85 13.36 18.08
N PHE A 681 -5.17 13.36 17.93
CA PHE A 681 -6.02 14.52 18.22
C PHE A 681 -6.85 14.37 19.49
N ALA A 682 -6.94 13.16 20.03
CA ALA A 682 -7.61 12.89 21.29
C ALA A 682 -7.04 13.75 22.43
N LYS A 683 -7.94 14.37 23.19
CA LYS A 683 -7.63 15.26 24.32
C LYS A 683 -8.27 14.75 25.60
N ASP A 684 -7.61 14.98 26.73
CA ASP A 684 -8.12 14.68 28.06
C ASP A 684 -9.15 15.73 28.54
N ASP A 685 -9.70 15.54 29.74
CA ASP A 685 -10.65 16.47 30.36
C ASP A 685 -10.08 17.89 30.60
N ASN A 686 -8.77 18.06 30.56
CA ASN A 686 -8.08 19.35 30.71
C ASN A 686 -7.85 20.03 29.35
N GLY A 687 -8.10 19.33 28.24
CA GLY A 687 -7.85 19.79 26.87
C GLY A 687 -6.43 19.54 26.39
N ASP A 688 -5.63 18.77 27.13
CA ASP A 688 -4.28 18.39 26.75
C ASP A 688 -4.34 17.14 25.86
N PHE A 689 -3.46 17.04 24.85
CA PHE A 689 -3.38 15.85 24.02
C PHE A 689 -3.00 14.62 24.84
N VAL A 690 -3.67 13.49 24.59
CA VAL A 690 -3.44 12.25 25.35
C VAL A 690 -2.13 11.56 24.98
N LEU A 691 -1.68 11.72 23.73
CA LEU A 691 -0.42 11.18 23.21
C LEU A 691 0.68 12.24 23.13
N SER A 692 1.91 11.81 23.40
CA SER A 692 3.17 12.48 23.14
C SER A 692 3.95 11.81 22.00
N GLY A 693 4.95 12.50 21.46
CA GLY A 693 5.84 11.94 20.43
C GLY A 693 6.78 10.82 20.91
N ASP A 694 6.88 10.62 22.23
CA ASP A 694 7.68 9.53 22.83
C ASP A 694 6.84 8.25 23.09
N ASP A 695 5.51 8.32 22.89
CA ASP A 695 4.61 7.19 23.08
C ASP A 695 4.75 6.17 21.94
N ASP A 696 4.59 4.89 22.29
CA ASP A 696 4.72 3.77 21.35
C ASP A 696 3.42 3.47 20.59
N GLY A 697 3.47 2.51 19.67
CA GLY A 697 2.30 2.14 18.88
C GLY A 697 1.16 1.55 19.72
N PHE A 698 1.45 0.99 20.90
CA PHE A 698 0.43 0.39 21.75
C PHE A 698 -0.41 1.48 22.42
N ALA A 699 0.25 2.53 22.92
CA ALA A 699 -0.44 3.73 23.38
C ALA A 699 -1.31 4.34 22.27
N LYS A 700 -0.81 4.39 21.02
CA LYS A 700 -1.60 4.86 19.89
C LYS A 700 -2.85 4.00 19.66
N ARG A 701 -2.71 2.67 19.53
CA ARG A 701 -3.87 1.78 19.30
C ARG A 701 -4.92 1.89 20.42
N GLN A 702 -4.49 2.04 21.67
CA GLN A 702 -5.41 2.26 22.80
C GLN A 702 -6.16 3.59 22.68
N ALA A 703 -5.47 4.66 22.27
CA ALA A 703 -6.09 5.96 22.06
C ALA A 703 -7.03 5.96 20.84
N ASP A 704 -6.65 5.33 19.72
CA ASP A 704 -7.51 5.20 18.53
C ASP A 704 -8.81 4.47 18.87
N ALA A 705 -8.71 3.34 19.59
CA ALA A 705 -9.86 2.57 20.03
C ALA A 705 -10.75 3.35 21.02
N SER A 706 -10.27 4.41 21.66
CA SER A 706 -11.12 5.22 22.55
C SER A 706 -12.03 6.21 21.81
N VAL A 707 -11.80 6.42 20.50
CA VAL A 707 -12.55 7.37 19.67
C VAL A 707 -13.65 6.62 18.92
N ALA A 708 -14.89 7.12 19.05
CA ALA A 708 -16.04 6.58 18.34
C ALA A 708 -15.90 6.78 16.83
N ILE A 709 -16.45 5.88 16.01
CA ILE A 709 -16.29 5.88 14.55
C ILE A 709 -16.62 7.24 13.90
N ASN A 710 -17.70 7.91 14.32
CA ASN A 710 -18.11 9.21 13.78
C ASN A 710 -17.29 10.41 14.29
N ASP A 711 -16.44 10.19 15.29
CA ASP A 711 -15.50 11.19 15.81
C ASP A 711 -14.08 10.96 15.28
N LYS A 712 -13.86 9.92 14.47
CA LYS A 712 -12.54 9.60 13.94
C LYS A 712 -12.10 10.57 12.85
N ASP A 713 -10.81 10.87 12.84
CA ASP A 713 -10.11 11.55 11.75
C ASP A 713 -9.26 10.52 10.98
N ILE A 714 -9.61 10.29 9.71
CA ILE A 714 -9.03 9.21 8.90
C ILE A 714 -8.38 9.84 7.66
N LEU A 715 -7.20 9.36 7.26
CA LEU A 715 -6.68 9.64 5.93
C LEU A 715 -7.03 8.52 4.95
N LEU A 716 -7.27 8.93 3.70
CA LEU A 716 -7.58 8.08 2.56
C LEU A 716 -6.83 8.59 1.34
N VAL A 717 -6.27 7.73 0.49
CA VAL A 717 -5.65 8.17 -0.77
C VAL A 717 -6.45 7.76 -2.00
N LEU A 718 -6.19 8.47 -3.10
CA LEU A 718 -6.80 8.23 -4.40
C LEU A 718 -5.77 8.35 -5.50
N GLN A 719 -5.57 7.26 -6.23
CA GLN A 719 -4.83 7.19 -7.48
C GLN A 719 -5.66 7.76 -8.63
N ALA A 720 -5.09 8.67 -9.43
CA ALA A 720 -5.80 9.24 -10.57
C ALA A 720 -5.12 8.92 -11.91
N HIS A 721 -5.33 7.70 -12.43
CA HIS A 721 -4.73 7.25 -13.70
C HIS A 721 -5.19 8.04 -14.94
N THR A 722 -6.17 8.93 -14.79
CA THR A 722 -6.58 9.87 -15.84
C THR A 722 -5.61 11.03 -16.02
N GLN A 723 -4.69 11.24 -15.08
CA GLN A 723 -3.84 12.43 -15.02
C GLN A 723 -2.36 12.11 -15.19
N SER A 724 -1.76 12.56 -16.29
CA SER A 724 -0.31 12.48 -16.51
C SER A 724 0.25 13.62 -17.37
N SER A 725 -0.56 14.64 -17.66
CA SER A 725 -0.21 15.80 -18.50
C SER A 725 0.10 17.04 -17.64
N GLY A 726 0.27 18.20 -18.28
CA GLY A 726 0.44 19.47 -17.57
C GLY A 726 1.69 19.47 -16.68
N ILE A 727 1.52 19.95 -15.44
CA ILE A 727 2.60 20.00 -14.44
C ILE A 727 3.25 18.63 -14.21
N LEU A 728 2.48 17.54 -14.27
CA LEU A 728 2.98 16.18 -14.01
C LEU A 728 4.02 15.77 -15.06
N SER A 729 3.65 15.85 -16.35
CA SER A 729 4.58 15.56 -17.46
C SER A 729 5.74 16.54 -17.54
N ALA A 730 5.52 17.82 -17.24
CA ALA A 730 6.54 18.87 -17.38
C ALA A 730 7.71 18.68 -16.41
N PHE A 731 7.46 18.03 -15.28
CA PHE A 731 8.43 17.81 -14.21
C PHE A 731 8.72 16.33 -13.91
N GLN A 732 8.29 15.41 -14.78
CA GLN A 732 8.51 13.96 -14.63
C GLN A 732 7.97 13.45 -13.28
N LEU A 733 6.69 13.70 -13.01
CA LEU A 733 6.03 13.28 -11.76
C LEU A 733 5.20 12.01 -11.92
N ASP A 734 5.33 11.30 -13.04
CA ASP A 734 4.50 10.16 -13.46
C ASP A 734 3.01 10.51 -13.64
N ARG A 735 2.24 10.52 -12.54
CA ARG A 735 0.77 10.62 -12.53
C ARG A 735 0.24 11.41 -11.32
N GLY A 736 -1.06 11.72 -11.36
CA GLY A 736 -1.76 12.53 -10.35
C GLY A 736 -2.56 11.70 -9.34
N GLY A 737 -3.17 12.37 -8.38
CA GLY A 737 -3.91 11.75 -7.29
C GLY A 737 -4.06 12.70 -6.11
N GLN A 738 -4.73 12.26 -5.05
CA GLN A 738 -4.98 13.07 -3.85
C GLN A 738 -4.86 12.26 -2.56
N ILE A 739 -4.55 12.97 -1.48
CA ILE A 739 -4.69 12.49 -0.10
C ILE A 739 -5.81 13.30 0.54
N TYR A 740 -6.74 12.61 1.18
CA TYR A 740 -7.89 13.18 1.86
C TYR A 740 -7.80 12.98 3.37
N GLN A 741 -8.38 13.91 4.14
CA GLN A 741 -8.82 13.66 5.51
C GLN A 741 -10.34 13.58 5.50
N LEU A 742 -10.90 12.58 6.18
CA LEU A 742 -12.33 12.34 6.27
C LEU A 742 -12.79 12.09 7.71
N LYS A 743 -14.05 12.45 7.97
CA LYS A 743 -14.76 12.14 9.21
C LYS A 743 -16.05 11.36 8.88
N PRO A 744 -16.22 10.11 9.36
CA PRO A 744 -17.44 9.35 9.13
C PRO A 744 -18.69 10.02 9.72
N LYS A 745 -19.85 9.76 9.10
CA LYS A 745 -21.19 10.22 9.50
C LYS A 745 -22.22 9.11 9.37
N LEU A 746 -21.94 7.99 10.02
CA LEU A 746 -22.82 6.84 10.04
C LEU A 746 -24.06 7.12 10.90
N PRO A 747 -25.20 6.47 10.61
CA PRO A 747 -26.37 6.45 11.51
C PRO A 747 -26.01 6.04 12.94
N GLU A 748 -26.79 6.46 13.95
CA GLU A 748 -26.52 6.12 15.36
C GLU A 748 -26.66 4.62 15.67
N ASP A 749 -27.37 3.89 14.81
CA ASP A 749 -27.61 2.45 14.84
C ASP A 749 -26.69 1.64 13.92
N ALA A 750 -25.72 2.31 13.30
CA ALA A 750 -24.70 1.70 12.43
C ALA A 750 -23.56 1.03 13.19
#